data_AF-A0A381UER7-F1
#
_entry.id   AF-A0A381UER7-F1
#
_cell.length_a   1.000
_cell.length_b   1.000
_cell.length_c   1.000
_cell.angle_alpha   90.00
_cell.angle_beta   90.00
_cell.angle_gamma   90.00
#
_symmetry.space_group_name_H-M   'P 1'
#
loop_
_entity.id
_entity.type
_entity.pdbx_description
1 polymer ?
#
loop_
_entity_poly.entity_id
_entity_poly.type
_entity_poly.pdbx_seq_one_letter_code
_entity_poly.pdbx_strand_id
1 'polypeptide(L)'
;MSPNPALYEHTSLVMKNLSIKFNRLIFFSILYGIICTNTVFAEAASIKSTESRLNAIFEKNAETINLTETLILISKDWNPSLDEKPLRDEINQLVVLVKNKLKPESTAQDTVDILKQVIHQEKGYRYTDQVDELGIPINESELFFHGMLKSKLGYCMNLSLLYLIIGDQLDLPLYGVALPNHFFIRYDSGDDRINIESTELGASYPDSFYENRFGVKFDAKTPFFTQNLNKKQSLGAYLSNIGMVYHKNTRPQKAIFYLKPSTKINPLSIEAHNNLANIYGEMKQHELAISQYKKALEANPNSVPTLFNIAQTYADLSNTERAIEAFLQVIQLDPFFTQAHRQLVKIYLKKEKYISALLHLKQLTNANANDINAHISMAKIYKKLGSFNLAIETISPIISHNPENIKAREILAEVFYKEEKFDHSISEYRRILEQNSKYLPAYIQLGWVYYRKGEFQMATAWTKRGLKLGSHVSQLNSLAIMNLGLYAWLNDDYVAAKKWYRKALEGRSEIILKEILKDLKDTALLFPDHIEAAFFSGWALMEAGKKKMASQHLTHFLTLAAKSELSNEARVMLGQKLPPANEKATNSNDYSSPSRQPPKNMVLVPSGFFIMGSNDHGEDEAPEHKTYLDPYFIDRYEVSANDFAIFLNDVNNVNGYYLDNKYGTLLYNGKFQPRKGFANHPINNVKWKGAYEYCRWKGKRLPTEAEWEKAARGKDGRVYPWGNKSPTHSLARYRQIWTKEIKHHVMVPVDLFSEGVSPYGIHHMAGNVKEWVDDWFDREYYDEPANHINPKGQIGGEYKVLRGGSWRDLTGFIYSSFRNNAYPDARLDDYGFRCAKSIETKEETKQLTKLPAQETPLKRYARY
;
A
#
# COMPACT_ATOMS: atom_id res chain seq x y z
N MET A 1 -46.72 2.98 -63.19
CA MET A 1 -46.77 3.32 -61.76
C MET A 1 -45.89 4.54 -61.54
N SER A 2 -46.51 5.69 -61.28
CA SER A 2 -45.85 6.98 -61.02
C SER A 2 -45.45 7.08 -59.53
N PRO A 3 -44.34 7.76 -59.18
CA PRO A 3 -44.05 8.09 -57.78
C PRO A 3 -44.86 9.31 -57.30
N ASN A 4 -45.27 9.25 -56.04
CA ASN A 4 -46.24 10.09 -55.35
C ASN A 4 -45.61 11.43 -54.84
N PRO A 5 -46.20 12.62 -55.09
CA PRO A 5 -45.64 13.93 -54.71
C PRO A 5 -45.66 14.31 -53.22
N ALA A 6 -46.21 13.46 -52.33
CA ALA A 6 -46.50 13.86 -50.94
C ALA A 6 -45.30 13.90 -49.97
N LEU A 7 -44.08 13.56 -50.39
CA LEU A 7 -42.92 13.50 -49.48
C LEU A 7 -42.06 14.78 -49.41
N TYR A 8 -42.31 15.77 -50.28
CA TYR A 8 -41.44 16.96 -50.39
C TYR A 8 -41.92 18.20 -49.60
N GLU A 9 -43.21 18.28 -49.21
CA GLU A 9 -43.72 19.45 -48.48
C GLU A 9 -43.49 19.36 -46.95
N HIS A 10 -43.40 18.16 -46.38
CA HIS A 10 -43.25 17.99 -44.93
C HIS A 10 -41.83 18.27 -44.40
N THR A 11 -40.80 18.13 -45.24
CA THR A 11 -39.39 18.36 -44.83
C THR A 11 -38.99 19.84 -44.87
N SER A 12 -39.63 20.65 -45.72
CA SER A 12 -39.37 22.09 -45.84
C SER A 12 -39.90 22.91 -44.66
N LEU A 13 -41.07 22.55 -44.12
CA LEU A 13 -41.70 23.28 -43.01
C LEU A 13 -41.00 23.03 -41.66
N VAL A 14 -40.46 21.81 -41.46
CA VAL A 14 -39.74 21.44 -40.24
C VAL A 14 -38.37 22.15 -40.15
N MET A 15 -37.65 22.25 -41.28
CA MET A 15 -36.36 22.96 -41.35
C MET A 15 -36.47 24.47 -41.08
N LYS A 16 -37.52 25.14 -41.56
CA LYS A 16 -37.76 26.57 -41.31
C LYS A 16 -38.05 26.88 -39.83
N ASN A 17 -38.81 26.01 -39.15
CA ASN A 17 -39.15 26.21 -37.73
C ASN A 17 -37.96 25.92 -36.78
N LEU A 18 -37.04 25.02 -37.17
CA LEU A 18 -35.80 24.75 -36.43
C LEU A 18 -34.81 25.93 -36.52
N SER A 19 -34.67 26.56 -37.69
CA SER A 19 -33.80 27.73 -37.90
C SER A 19 -34.23 28.96 -37.07
N ILE A 20 -35.53 29.24 -37.01
CA ILE A 20 -36.07 30.39 -36.25
C ILE A 20 -35.90 30.20 -34.73
N LYS A 21 -36.06 28.98 -34.23
CA LYS A 21 -35.81 28.67 -32.80
C LYS A 21 -34.32 28.72 -32.45
N PHE A 22 -33.44 28.30 -33.35
CA PHE A 22 -31.99 28.33 -33.14
C PHE A 22 -31.45 29.77 -33.10
N ASN A 23 -31.90 30.64 -34.01
CA ASN A 23 -31.50 32.05 -34.04
C ASN A 23 -32.00 32.84 -32.82
N ARG A 24 -33.19 32.53 -32.29
CA ARG A 24 -33.67 33.13 -31.03
C ARG A 24 -32.82 32.69 -29.83
N LEU A 25 -32.40 31.42 -29.78
CA LEU A 25 -31.53 30.93 -28.70
C LEU A 25 -30.16 31.64 -28.72
N ILE A 26 -29.56 31.80 -29.90
CA ILE A 26 -28.28 32.50 -30.07
C ILE A 26 -28.39 33.97 -29.64
N PHE A 27 -29.48 34.66 -30.01
CA PHE A 27 -29.68 36.05 -29.64
C PHE A 27 -29.84 36.24 -28.12
N PHE A 28 -30.58 35.35 -27.44
CA PHE A 28 -30.69 35.35 -25.98
C PHE A 28 -29.36 35.00 -25.30
N SER A 29 -28.55 34.11 -25.89
CA SER A 29 -27.22 33.74 -25.38
C SER A 29 -26.23 34.90 -25.45
N ILE A 30 -26.26 35.66 -26.56
CA ILE A 30 -25.40 36.84 -26.76
C ILE A 30 -25.85 37.97 -25.83
N LEU A 31 -27.17 38.20 -25.68
CA LEU A 31 -27.69 39.23 -24.78
C LEU A 31 -27.38 38.90 -23.31
N TYR A 32 -27.51 37.63 -22.91
CA TYR A 32 -27.14 37.16 -21.57
C TYR A 32 -25.62 37.25 -21.34
N GLY A 33 -24.81 36.95 -22.36
CA GLY A 33 -23.36 37.12 -22.33
C GLY A 33 -22.93 38.58 -22.14
N ILE A 34 -23.59 39.53 -22.83
CA ILE A 34 -23.31 40.97 -22.70
C ILE A 34 -23.76 41.53 -21.34
N ILE A 35 -24.89 41.04 -20.80
CA ILE A 35 -25.38 41.43 -19.46
C ILE A 35 -24.46 40.87 -18.36
N CYS A 36 -24.00 39.62 -18.50
CA CYS A 36 -23.07 39.00 -17.56
C CYS A 36 -21.67 39.66 -17.59
N THR A 37 -21.16 40.05 -18.75
CA THR A 37 -19.87 40.74 -18.82
C THR A 37 -19.95 42.14 -18.23
N ASN A 38 -20.98 42.92 -18.56
CA ASN A 38 -21.14 44.28 -18.01
C ASN A 38 -21.33 44.32 -16.49
N THR A 39 -22.03 43.33 -15.92
CA THR A 39 -22.21 43.20 -14.46
C THR A 39 -20.89 42.83 -13.76
N VAL A 40 -20.13 41.86 -14.30
CA VAL A 40 -18.81 41.48 -13.76
C VAL A 40 -17.80 42.64 -13.84
N PHE A 41 -17.80 43.44 -14.91
CA PHE A 41 -16.92 44.62 -15.02
C PHE A 41 -17.30 45.74 -14.03
N ALA A 42 -18.58 45.99 -13.81
CA ALA A 42 -19.04 46.99 -12.83
C ALA A 42 -18.71 46.57 -11.39
N GLU A 43 -18.88 45.29 -11.06
CA GLU A 43 -18.59 44.74 -9.74
C GLU A 43 -17.07 44.76 -9.43
N ALA A 44 -16.24 44.40 -10.42
CA ALA A 44 -14.78 44.49 -10.30
C ALA A 44 -14.25 45.93 -10.14
N ALA A 45 -14.89 46.91 -10.79
CA ALA A 45 -14.56 48.33 -10.63
C ALA A 45 -14.95 48.87 -9.23
N SER A 46 -16.13 48.46 -8.73
CA SER A 46 -16.60 48.79 -7.38
C SER A 46 -15.69 48.24 -6.28
N ILE A 47 -15.22 46.99 -6.42
CA ILE A 47 -14.29 46.36 -5.47
C ILE A 47 -12.96 47.14 -5.42
N LYS A 48 -12.37 47.47 -6.58
CA LYS A 48 -11.13 48.29 -6.63
C LYS A 48 -11.30 49.69 -6.02
N SER A 49 -12.49 50.28 -6.14
CA SER A 49 -12.79 51.56 -5.51
C SER A 49 -12.86 51.48 -3.97
N THR A 50 -13.36 50.36 -3.44
CA THR A 50 -13.48 50.10 -1.99
C THR A 50 -12.11 49.90 -1.35
N GLU A 51 -11.25 49.07 -1.96
CA GLU A 51 -9.88 48.85 -1.49
C GLU A 51 -9.05 50.15 -1.50
N SER A 52 -9.20 50.98 -2.53
CA SER A 52 -8.50 52.27 -2.63
C SER A 52 -8.89 53.22 -1.49
N ARG A 53 -10.18 53.25 -1.13
CA ARG A 53 -10.68 54.03 0.02
C ARG A 53 -10.16 53.48 1.34
N LEU A 54 -10.15 52.15 1.52
CA LEU A 54 -9.62 51.51 2.72
C LEU A 54 -8.13 51.79 2.91
N ASN A 55 -7.32 51.66 1.85
CA ASN A 55 -5.89 52.01 1.91
C ASN A 55 -5.66 53.46 2.36
N ALA A 56 -6.44 54.40 1.81
CA ALA A 56 -6.35 55.80 2.22
C ALA A 56 -6.70 56.01 3.70
N ILE A 57 -7.62 55.22 4.26
CA ILE A 57 -7.97 55.27 5.68
C ILE A 57 -6.85 54.67 6.55
N PHE A 58 -6.24 53.56 6.15
CA PHE A 58 -5.21 52.89 6.96
C PHE A 58 -3.93 53.73 7.14
N GLU A 59 -3.64 54.63 6.20
CA GLU A 59 -2.52 55.58 6.30
C GLU A 59 -2.81 56.79 7.20
N LYS A 60 -4.08 57.06 7.56
CA LYS A 60 -4.45 58.19 8.43
C LYS A 60 -3.98 58.02 9.87
N ASN A 61 -3.77 59.14 10.58
CA ASN A 61 -3.50 59.13 12.03
C ASN A 61 -4.75 58.78 12.83
N ALA A 62 -4.55 58.29 14.06
CA ALA A 62 -5.62 57.80 14.93
C ALA A 62 -6.78 58.80 15.03
N GLU A 63 -6.53 60.06 15.39
CA GLU A 63 -7.55 61.10 15.57
C GLU A 63 -8.50 61.26 14.37
N THR A 64 -7.98 61.08 13.15
CA THR A 64 -8.73 61.33 11.90
C THR A 64 -9.46 60.10 11.35
N ILE A 65 -9.31 58.93 11.99
CA ILE A 65 -10.01 57.72 11.61
C ILE A 65 -11.42 57.75 12.21
N ASN A 66 -12.42 57.60 11.35
CA ASN A 66 -13.80 57.34 11.77
C ASN A 66 -14.02 55.83 11.78
N LEU A 67 -14.18 55.24 12.96
CA LEU A 67 -14.35 53.79 13.13
C LEU A 67 -15.62 53.29 12.43
N THR A 68 -16.74 54.00 12.58
CA THR A 68 -18.03 53.65 11.95
C THR A 68 -17.90 53.52 10.44
N GLU A 69 -17.35 54.54 9.78
CA GLU A 69 -17.12 54.55 8.33
C GLU A 69 -16.24 53.40 7.89
N THR A 70 -15.17 53.17 8.65
CA THR A 70 -14.15 52.16 8.33
C THR A 70 -14.74 50.74 8.42
N LEU A 71 -15.45 50.43 9.50
CA LEU A 71 -16.02 49.09 9.72
C LEU A 71 -17.18 48.78 8.76
N ILE A 72 -17.97 49.78 8.37
CA ILE A 72 -18.97 49.64 7.31
C ILE A 72 -18.28 49.41 5.97
N LEU A 73 -17.21 50.13 5.66
CA LEU A 73 -16.48 49.95 4.40
C LEU A 73 -15.81 48.57 4.32
N ILE A 74 -15.24 48.06 5.41
CA ILE A 74 -14.74 46.68 5.51
C ILE A 74 -15.89 45.68 5.30
N SER A 75 -17.06 45.94 5.89
CA SER A 75 -18.25 45.11 5.69
C SER A 75 -18.73 45.11 4.22
N LYS A 76 -18.58 46.23 3.49
CA LYS A 76 -18.86 46.30 2.06
C LYS A 76 -17.84 45.58 1.20
N ASP A 77 -16.58 45.55 1.62
CA ASP A 77 -15.56 44.75 0.93
C ASP A 77 -15.86 43.24 1.01
N TRP A 78 -16.56 42.82 2.08
CA TRP A 78 -17.09 41.46 2.20
C TRP A 78 -18.39 41.26 1.41
N ASN A 79 -19.34 42.19 1.55
CA ASN A 79 -20.63 42.17 0.87
C ASN A 79 -20.89 43.48 0.12
N PRO A 80 -20.55 43.57 -1.18
CA PRO A 80 -20.67 44.81 -1.96
C PRO A 80 -22.10 45.36 -2.06
N SER A 81 -23.12 44.49 -1.95
CA SER A 81 -24.55 44.86 -2.02
C SER A 81 -25.13 45.36 -0.70
N LEU A 82 -24.30 45.51 0.34
CA LEU A 82 -24.73 45.93 1.67
C LEU A 82 -25.27 47.36 1.66
N ASP A 83 -26.52 47.53 2.11
CA ASP A 83 -27.09 48.84 2.39
C ASP A 83 -26.50 49.42 3.69
N GLU A 84 -25.85 50.57 3.57
CA GLU A 84 -25.15 51.24 4.66
C GLU A 84 -26.11 51.98 5.59
N LYS A 85 -27.25 52.46 5.08
CA LYS A 85 -28.11 53.40 5.81
C LYS A 85 -28.68 52.78 7.10
N PRO A 86 -29.26 51.57 7.09
CA PRO A 86 -29.77 50.96 8.32
C PRO A 86 -28.69 50.70 9.37
N LEU A 87 -27.46 50.39 8.93
CA LEU A 87 -26.34 50.15 9.84
C LEU A 87 -25.92 51.43 10.55
N ARG A 88 -25.87 52.54 9.81
CA ARG A 88 -25.56 53.88 10.36
C ARG A 88 -26.65 54.33 11.31
N ASP A 89 -27.90 54.16 10.93
CA ASP A 89 -29.05 54.54 11.75
C ASP A 89 -29.05 53.77 13.08
N GLU A 90 -28.74 52.48 13.09
CA GLU A 90 -28.63 51.69 14.32
C GLU A 90 -27.51 52.19 15.25
N ILE A 91 -26.33 52.51 14.71
CA ILE A 91 -25.21 53.06 15.49
C ILE A 91 -25.57 54.43 16.05
N ASN A 92 -26.16 55.31 15.22
CA ASN A 92 -26.58 56.64 15.66
C ASN A 92 -27.64 56.54 16.78
N GLN A 93 -28.57 55.60 16.68
CA GLN A 93 -29.55 55.35 17.75
C GLN A 93 -28.87 54.91 19.05
N LEU A 94 -27.92 53.97 18.98
CA LEU A 94 -27.14 53.55 20.16
C LEU A 94 -26.41 54.72 20.82
N VAL A 95 -25.74 55.55 20.01
CA VAL A 95 -25.00 56.73 20.49
C VAL A 95 -25.94 57.75 21.12
N VAL A 96 -27.08 58.03 20.50
CA VAL A 96 -28.10 58.94 21.07
C VAL A 96 -28.68 58.39 22.37
N LEU A 97 -28.94 57.09 22.48
CA LEU A 97 -29.44 56.46 23.71
C LEU A 97 -28.44 56.58 24.86
N VAL A 98 -27.16 56.32 24.60
CA VAL A 98 -26.10 56.51 25.59
C VAL A 98 -25.98 57.98 25.97
N LYS A 99 -25.90 58.88 24.99
CA LYS A 99 -25.80 60.33 25.20
C LYS A 99 -26.93 60.89 26.05
N ASN A 100 -28.17 60.45 25.82
CA ASN A 100 -29.35 60.92 26.57
C ASN A 100 -29.37 60.43 28.02
N LYS A 101 -28.67 59.33 28.34
CA LYS A 101 -28.57 58.78 29.69
C LYS A 101 -27.36 59.31 30.45
N LEU A 102 -26.29 59.71 29.75
CA LEU A 102 -25.13 60.35 30.35
C LEU A 102 -25.49 61.75 30.86
N LYS A 103 -25.03 62.06 32.07
CA LYS A 103 -25.14 63.38 32.68
C LYS A 103 -23.75 64.02 32.77
N PRO A 104 -23.65 65.37 32.83
CA PRO A 104 -22.36 66.05 33.01
C PRO A 104 -21.57 65.56 34.23
N GLU A 105 -22.27 65.12 35.28
CA GLU A 105 -21.71 64.60 36.53
C GLU A 105 -21.56 63.07 36.59
N SER A 106 -21.77 62.35 35.47
CA SER A 106 -21.62 60.88 35.43
C SER A 106 -20.19 60.46 35.76
N THR A 107 -20.03 59.56 36.73
CA THR A 107 -18.74 58.96 37.09
C THR A 107 -18.27 57.96 36.02
N ALA A 108 -17.02 57.49 36.13
CA ALA A 108 -16.50 56.41 35.30
C ALA A 108 -17.39 55.15 35.38
N GLN A 109 -17.80 54.77 36.60
CA GLN A 109 -18.68 53.63 36.83
C GLN A 109 -20.08 53.84 36.23
N ASP A 110 -20.67 55.03 36.41
CA ASP A 110 -21.97 55.35 35.78
C ASP A 110 -21.89 55.24 34.26
N THR A 111 -20.78 55.70 33.67
CA THR A 111 -20.55 55.62 32.22
C THR A 111 -20.50 54.17 31.74
N VAL A 112 -19.74 53.31 32.44
CA VAL A 112 -19.64 51.87 32.11
C VAL A 112 -21.00 51.17 32.27
N ASP A 113 -21.73 51.47 33.34
CA ASP A 113 -23.05 50.87 33.60
C ASP A 113 -24.09 51.30 32.55
N ILE A 114 -24.07 52.56 32.12
CA ILE A 114 -24.93 53.05 31.03
C ILE A 114 -24.59 52.36 29.70
N LEU A 115 -23.31 52.23 29.36
CA LEU A 115 -22.88 51.53 28.14
C LEU A 115 -23.37 50.08 28.15
N LYS A 116 -23.16 49.38 29.27
CA LYS A 116 -23.64 48.01 29.48
C LYS A 116 -25.15 47.90 29.35
N GLN A 117 -25.89 48.79 30.02
CA GLN A 117 -27.35 48.82 29.98
C GLN A 117 -27.85 49.00 28.54
N VAL A 118 -27.34 50.01 27.83
CA VAL A 118 -27.82 50.32 26.47
C VAL A 118 -27.47 49.20 25.50
N ILE A 119 -26.19 48.76 25.49
CA ILE A 119 -25.71 47.76 24.52
C ILE A 119 -26.34 46.39 24.78
N HIS A 120 -26.28 45.90 26.03
CA HIS A 120 -26.71 44.54 26.33
C HIS A 120 -28.18 44.47 26.77
N GLN A 121 -28.66 45.31 27.67
CA GLN A 121 -30.01 45.14 28.22
C GLN A 121 -31.09 45.70 27.28
N GLU A 122 -30.90 46.92 26.77
CA GLU A 122 -31.91 47.58 25.94
C GLU A 122 -31.83 47.16 24.46
N LYS A 123 -30.63 47.07 23.90
CA LYS A 123 -30.43 46.72 22.47
C LYS A 123 -30.07 45.26 22.23
N GLY A 124 -29.90 44.47 23.28
CA GLY A 124 -29.84 43.02 23.19
C GLY A 124 -28.58 42.42 22.58
N TYR A 125 -27.47 43.17 22.47
CA TYR A 125 -26.23 42.63 21.91
C TYR A 125 -25.64 41.53 22.80
N ARG A 126 -25.25 40.39 22.24
CA ARG A 126 -24.73 39.21 22.98
C ARG A 126 -23.52 38.60 22.29
N TYR A 127 -22.72 37.89 23.06
CA TYR A 127 -21.62 37.08 22.55
C TYR A 127 -22.14 35.83 21.82
N THR A 128 -21.41 35.41 20.79
CA THR A 128 -21.60 34.13 20.09
C THR A 128 -20.25 33.50 19.78
N ASP A 129 -20.18 32.19 19.93
CA ASP A 129 -19.07 31.30 19.59
C ASP A 129 -19.54 30.09 18.76
N GLN A 130 -20.74 30.19 18.20
CA GLN A 130 -21.38 29.09 17.49
C GLN A 130 -20.61 28.72 16.22
N VAL A 131 -20.13 27.48 16.20
CA VAL A 131 -19.45 26.85 15.06
C VAL A 131 -20.12 25.53 14.70
N ASP A 132 -19.99 25.12 13.45
CA ASP A 132 -20.39 23.81 12.97
C ASP A 132 -19.40 22.71 13.42
N GLU A 133 -19.65 21.46 13.00
CA GLU A 133 -18.80 20.31 13.34
C GLU A 133 -17.35 20.44 12.85
N LEU A 134 -17.09 21.34 11.89
CA LEU A 134 -15.77 21.62 11.34
C LEU A 134 -15.11 22.86 11.99
N GLY A 135 -15.76 23.46 12.99
CA GLY A 135 -15.27 24.67 13.64
C GLY A 135 -15.45 25.94 12.81
N ILE A 136 -16.35 25.93 11.81
CA ILE A 136 -16.68 27.07 10.98
C ILE A 136 -17.88 27.81 11.59
N PRO A 137 -17.83 29.13 11.78
CA PRO A 137 -18.94 29.90 12.32
C PRO A 137 -20.26 29.64 11.59
N ILE A 138 -21.32 29.32 12.35
CA ILE A 138 -22.65 29.01 11.78
C ILE A 138 -23.19 30.18 10.93
N ASN A 139 -22.86 31.41 11.34
CA ASN A 139 -23.16 32.63 10.60
C ASN A 139 -21.88 33.45 10.37
N GLU A 140 -21.22 33.24 9.24
CA GLU A 140 -19.98 33.95 8.89
C GLU A 140 -20.12 35.47 8.85
N SER A 141 -21.33 35.99 8.61
CA SER A 141 -21.55 37.44 8.58
C SER A 141 -21.30 38.09 9.95
N GLU A 142 -21.47 37.34 11.05
CA GLU A 142 -21.27 37.82 12.43
C GLU A 142 -19.80 38.04 12.80
N LEU A 143 -18.87 37.54 11.97
CA LEU A 143 -17.45 37.88 12.04
C LEU A 143 -17.17 39.31 11.59
N PHE A 144 -18.09 39.91 10.82
CA PHE A 144 -18.03 41.28 10.38
C PHE A 144 -19.00 42.16 11.17
N PHE A 145 -18.66 43.44 11.29
CA PHE A 145 -19.46 44.41 12.05
C PHE A 145 -20.93 44.47 11.60
N HIS A 146 -21.21 44.43 10.29
CA HIS A 146 -22.58 44.48 9.77
C HIS A 146 -23.45 43.27 10.17
N GLY A 147 -22.88 42.07 10.28
CA GLY A 147 -23.63 40.89 10.70
C GLY A 147 -24.04 41.01 12.16
N MET A 148 -23.11 41.43 13.02
CA MET A 148 -23.41 41.68 14.43
C MET A 148 -24.49 42.76 14.61
N LEU A 149 -24.46 43.85 13.84
CA LEU A 149 -25.50 44.87 13.94
C LEU A 149 -26.90 44.34 13.58
N LYS A 150 -26.98 43.39 12.64
CA LYS A 150 -28.23 42.78 12.17
C LYS A 150 -28.75 41.70 13.12
N SER A 151 -27.90 40.76 13.53
CA SER A 151 -28.30 39.64 14.39
C SER A 151 -28.27 39.96 15.88
N LYS A 152 -27.59 41.04 16.28
CA LYS A 152 -27.24 41.37 17.67
C LYS A 152 -26.31 40.34 18.33
N LEU A 153 -25.75 39.40 17.55
CA LEU A 153 -24.79 38.42 18.02
C LEU A 153 -23.41 38.73 17.43
N GLY A 154 -22.38 38.80 18.26
CA GLY A 154 -21.03 39.14 17.81
C GLY A 154 -19.93 38.46 18.62
N TYR A 155 -18.79 38.27 17.98
CA TYR A 155 -17.56 37.82 18.63
C TYR A 155 -16.94 38.95 19.48
N CYS A 156 -16.02 38.59 20.37
CA CYS A 156 -15.37 39.51 21.32
C CYS A 156 -14.88 40.81 20.66
N MET A 157 -14.24 40.71 19.49
CA MET A 157 -13.70 41.86 18.77
C MET A 157 -14.80 42.79 18.25
N ASN A 158 -15.89 42.26 17.70
CA ASN A 158 -16.96 43.08 17.12
C ASN A 158 -17.74 43.84 18.21
N LEU A 159 -18.05 43.16 19.32
CA LEU A 159 -18.69 43.77 20.47
C LEU A 159 -17.78 44.86 21.05
N SER A 160 -16.49 44.57 21.23
CA SER A 160 -15.50 45.55 21.70
C SER A 160 -15.43 46.79 20.80
N LEU A 161 -15.43 46.61 19.48
CA LEU A 161 -15.46 47.72 18.53
C LEU A 161 -16.74 48.57 18.63
N LEU A 162 -17.88 47.99 19.00
CA LEU A 162 -19.12 48.74 19.21
C LEU A 162 -18.97 49.73 20.38
N TYR A 163 -18.38 49.28 21.50
CA TYR A 163 -18.05 50.16 22.62
C TYR A 163 -17.09 51.27 22.19
N LEU A 164 -16.04 50.95 21.43
CA LEU A 164 -15.08 51.94 20.94
C LEU A 164 -15.70 52.96 19.98
N ILE A 165 -16.66 52.55 19.14
CA ILE A 165 -17.40 53.49 18.27
C ILE A 165 -18.22 54.48 19.10
N ILE A 166 -18.95 53.98 20.11
CA ILE A 166 -19.75 54.84 20.97
C ILE A 166 -18.84 55.79 21.74
N GLY A 167 -17.73 55.28 22.29
CA GLY A 167 -16.73 56.10 22.96
C GLY A 167 -16.13 57.17 22.06
N ASP A 168 -15.76 56.82 20.83
CA ASP A 168 -15.20 57.77 19.86
C ASP A 168 -16.18 58.89 19.48
N GLN A 169 -17.48 58.59 19.34
CA GLN A 169 -18.50 59.59 19.01
C GLN A 169 -18.93 60.47 20.19
N LEU A 170 -18.70 59.99 21.42
CA LEU A 170 -19.05 60.69 22.67
C LEU A 170 -17.82 61.22 23.43
N ASP A 171 -16.63 61.11 22.84
CA ASP A 171 -15.34 61.50 23.44
C ASP A 171 -15.08 60.85 24.81
N LEU A 172 -15.46 59.57 24.94
CA LEU A 172 -15.20 58.78 26.16
C LEU A 172 -13.82 58.11 26.08
N PRO A 173 -13.07 58.03 27.20
CA PRO A 173 -11.72 57.47 27.23
C PRO A 173 -11.72 55.93 27.23
N LEU A 174 -12.25 55.35 26.15
CA LEU A 174 -12.31 53.90 25.93
C LEU A 174 -11.15 53.42 25.06
N TYR A 175 -10.48 52.37 25.54
CA TYR A 175 -9.35 51.73 24.87
C TYR A 175 -9.63 50.25 24.67
N GLY A 176 -9.15 49.70 23.56
CA GLY A 176 -9.12 48.25 23.39
C GLY A 176 -7.94 47.65 24.14
N VAL A 177 -8.05 46.42 24.61
CA VAL A 177 -6.94 45.70 25.22
C VAL A 177 -6.87 44.31 24.60
N ALA A 178 -5.74 44.02 23.94
CA ALA A 178 -5.49 42.72 23.34
C ALA A 178 -4.88 41.75 24.34
N LEU A 179 -5.33 40.50 24.28
CA LEU A 179 -4.82 39.34 25.00
C LEU A 179 -4.64 38.18 24.00
N PRO A 180 -3.87 37.13 24.32
CA PRO A 180 -3.77 35.95 23.48
C PRO A 180 -5.17 35.37 23.19
N ASN A 181 -5.59 35.37 21.92
CA ASN A 181 -6.92 34.96 21.47
C ASN A 181 -8.13 35.67 22.12
N HIS A 182 -7.95 36.80 22.80
CA HIS A 182 -9.05 37.54 23.44
C HIS A 182 -8.88 39.06 23.32
N PHE A 183 -9.99 39.79 23.37
CA PHE A 183 -9.99 41.24 23.27
C PHE A 183 -11.13 41.82 24.10
N PHE A 184 -10.81 42.78 24.96
CA PHE A 184 -11.78 43.45 25.83
C PHE A 184 -11.59 44.97 25.77
N ILE A 185 -12.49 45.72 26.42
CA ILE A 185 -12.46 47.19 26.46
C ILE A 185 -12.12 47.68 27.84
N ARG A 186 -11.42 48.81 27.93
CA ARG A 186 -11.10 49.47 29.19
C ARG A 186 -11.50 50.93 29.12
N TYR A 187 -12.24 51.39 30.12
CA TYR A 187 -12.35 52.81 30.44
C TYR A 187 -11.12 53.21 31.23
N ASP A 188 -10.39 54.23 30.76
CA ASP A 188 -9.17 54.71 31.42
C ASP A 188 -9.03 56.22 31.29
N SER A 189 -9.51 56.96 32.29
CA SER A 189 -9.38 58.43 32.35
C SER A 189 -8.03 58.90 32.92
N GLY A 190 -7.15 57.98 33.30
CA GLY A 190 -5.93 58.24 34.08
C GLY A 190 -6.14 58.09 35.59
N ASP A 191 -7.28 58.57 36.11
CA ASP A 191 -7.64 58.45 37.53
C ASP A 191 -8.48 57.19 37.80
N ASP A 192 -9.41 56.87 36.88
CA ASP A 192 -10.27 55.70 36.97
C ASP A 192 -9.93 54.70 35.86
N ARG A 193 -9.74 53.43 36.24
CA ARG A 193 -9.50 52.33 35.31
C ARG A 193 -10.50 51.20 35.56
N ILE A 194 -11.36 50.94 34.57
CA ILE A 194 -12.40 49.91 34.64
C ILE A 194 -12.33 49.05 33.37
N ASN A 195 -12.05 47.76 33.54
CA ASN A 195 -12.15 46.80 32.43
C ASN A 195 -13.61 46.42 32.20
N ILE A 196 -13.95 46.21 30.93
CA ILE A 196 -15.29 45.91 30.43
C ILE A 196 -15.18 44.66 29.55
N GLU A 197 -15.65 43.54 30.09
CA GLU A 197 -15.70 42.26 29.39
C GLU A 197 -16.92 42.22 28.46
N SER A 198 -16.70 42.58 27.20
CA SER A 198 -17.77 42.66 26.20
C SER A 198 -18.46 41.31 25.94
N THR A 199 -17.78 40.20 26.19
CA THR A 199 -18.34 38.85 26.03
C THR A 199 -19.26 38.42 27.18
N GLU A 200 -19.11 39.03 28.35
CA GLU A 200 -19.86 38.71 29.57
C GLU A 200 -20.81 39.85 29.96
N LEU A 201 -21.53 40.37 28.96
CA LEU A 201 -22.53 41.44 29.12
C LEU A 201 -21.95 42.72 29.76
N GLY A 202 -20.70 43.05 29.45
CA GLY A 202 -20.02 44.23 29.99
C GLY A 202 -19.66 44.09 31.47
N ALA A 203 -19.45 42.85 31.97
CA ALA A 203 -18.96 42.63 33.32
C ALA A 203 -17.60 43.30 33.55
N SER A 204 -17.37 43.80 34.77
CA SER A 204 -16.11 44.44 35.13
C SER A 204 -15.24 43.51 35.95
N TYR A 205 -14.01 43.32 35.48
CA TYR A 205 -13.02 42.46 36.13
C TYR A 205 -11.70 43.20 36.37
N PRO A 206 -10.99 42.95 37.48
CA PRO A 206 -9.66 43.49 37.68
C PRO A 206 -8.64 42.87 36.71
N ASP A 207 -7.49 43.51 36.51
CA ASP A 207 -6.41 42.97 35.65
C ASP A 207 -5.99 41.55 36.09
N SER A 208 -5.99 41.26 37.39
CA SER A 208 -5.65 39.94 37.95
C SER A 208 -6.55 38.80 37.44
N PHE A 209 -7.80 39.09 37.05
CA PHE A 209 -8.67 38.11 36.41
C PHE A 209 -8.09 37.66 35.07
N TYR A 210 -7.65 38.61 34.25
CA TYR A 210 -7.08 38.35 32.94
C TYR A 210 -5.69 37.72 33.03
N GLU A 211 -4.87 38.15 34.00
CA GLU A 211 -3.57 37.53 34.27
C GLU A 211 -3.71 36.04 34.60
N ASN A 212 -4.66 35.69 35.48
CA ASN A 212 -4.92 34.31 35.85
C ASN A 212 -5.55 33.50 34.71
N ARG A 213 -6.45 34.09 33.92
CA ARG A 213 -7.17 33.39 32.84
C ARG A 213 -6.29 33.15 31.61
N PHE A 214 -5.40 34.08 31.28
CA PHE A 214 -4.61 34.04 30.03
C PHE A 214 -3.10 33.86 30.26
N GLY A 215 -2.64 33.79 31.51
CA GLY A 215 -1.22 33.60 31.83
C GLY A 215 -0.34 34.78 31.42
N VAL A 216 -0.92 35.99 31.36
CA VAL A 216 -0.22 37.23 31.01
C VAL A 216 0.06 38.08 32.25
N LYS A 217 0.86 39.13 32.11
CA LYS A 217 1.04 40.16 33.15
C LYS A 217 0.77 41.55 32.59
N PHE A 218 0.04 42.37 33.34
CA PHE A 218 -0.20 43.77 33.00
C PHE A 218 0.95 44.62 33.53
N ASP A 219 2.08 44.60 32.82
CA ASP A 219 3.24 45.44 33.12
C ASP A 219 3.63 46.33 31.94
N ALA A 220 4.36 47.41 32.18
CA ALA A 220 4.74 48.38 31.14
C ALA A 220 5.78 47.84 30.12
N LYS A 221 6.31 46.64 30.35
CA LYS A 221 7.34 45.99 29.50
C LYS A 221 6.75 44.93 28.58
N THR A 222 5.47 44.56 28.71
CA THR A 222 4.84 43.58 27.81
C THR A 222 4.62 44.18 26.41
N PRO A 223 5.07 43.51 25.33
CA PRO A 223 4.90 44.01 23.97
C PRO A 223 3.48 43.72 23.47
N PHE A 224 2.75 44.77 23.06
CA PHE A 224 1.40 44.78 22.48
C PHE A 224 0.26 44.26 23.38
N PHE A 225 0.35 43.05 23.93
CA PHE A 225 -0.67 42.50 24.83
C PHE A 225 -0.75 43.29 26.14
N THR A 226 -1.93 43.34 26.76
CA THR A 226 -2.21 44.04 28.04
C THR A 226 -2.11 45.58 28.01
N GLN A 227 -1.69 46.17 26.89
CA GLN A 227 -1.62 47.62 26.71
C GLN A 227 -2.97 48.21 26.27
N ASN A 228 -3.21 49.48 26.63
CA ASN A 228 -4.32 50.25 26.11
C ASN A 228 -4.05 50.59 24.63
N LEU A 229 -4.83 50.00 23.74
CA LEU A 229 -4.80 50.23 22.30
C LEU A 229 -5.77 51.35 21.96
N ASN A 230 -5.26 52.41 21.34
CA ASN A 230 -6.11 53.47 20.79
C ASN A 230 -6.99 52.92 19.65
N LYS A 231 -7.91 53.75 19.13
CA LYS A 231 -8.83 53.33 18.06
C LYS A 231 -8.13 52.81 16.80
N LYS A 232 -6.96 53.36 16.43
CA LYS A 232 -6.19 52.87 15.27
C LYS A 232 -5.56 51.51 15.56
N GLN A 233 -4.95 51.33 16.73
CA GLN A 233 -4.34 50.06 17.12
C GLN A 233 -5.39 48.95 17.31
N SER A 234 -6.55 49.28 17.87
CA SER A 234 -7.71 48.39 17.98
C SER A 234 -8.23 47.99 16.60
N LEU A 235 -8.34 48.95 15.67
CA LEU A 235 -8.62 48.65 14.27
C LEU A 235 -7.55 47.72 13.68
N GLY A 236 -6.26 47.95 13.94
CA GLY A 236 -5.18 47.06 13.51
C GLY A 236 -5.35 45.61 13.99
N ALA A 237 -5.80 45.40 15.23
CA ALA A 237 -6.10 44.07 15.76
C ALA A 237 -7.29 43.44 15.01
N TYR A 238 -8.35 44.21 14.76
CA TYR A 238 -9.49 43.77 13.96
C TYR A 238 -9.10 43.38 12.52
N LEU A 239 -8.22 44.14 11.87
CA LEU A 239 -7.74 43.82 10.51
C LEU A 239 -7.00 42.47 10.48
N SER A 240 -6.30 42.08 11.56
CA SER A 240 -5.68 40.74 11.67
C SER A 240 -6.74 39.64 11.62
N ASN A 241 -7.81 39.79 12.42
CA ASN A 241 -8.93 38.84 12.45
C ASN A 241 -9.62 38.75 11.10
N ILE A 242 -9.92 39.90 10.47
CA ILE A 242 -10.55 39.94 9.13
C ILE A 242 -9.66 39.28 8.08
N GLY A 243 -8.35 39.51 8.14
CA GLY A 243 -7.40 38.81 7.28
C GLY A 243 -7.51 37.29 7.39
N MET A 244 -7.63 36.77 8.61
CA MET A 244 -7.83 35.33 8.85
C MET A 244 -9.20 34.83 8.37
N VAL A 245 -10.25 35.65 8.45
CA VAL A 245 -11.57 35.29 7.88
C VAL A 245 -11.49 35.11 6.36
N TYR A 246 -10.83 36.05 5.65
CA TYR A 246 -10.59 35.92 4.21
C TYR A 246 -9.69 34.73 3.87
N HIS A 247 -8.69 34.45 4.71
CA HIS A 247 -7.81 33.28 4.53
C HIS A 247 -8.58 31.96 4.63
N LYS A 248 -9.38 31.77 5.69
CA LYS A 248 -10.26 30.60 5.86
C LYS A 248 -11.23 30.44 4.68
N ASN A 249 -11.69 31.54 4.11
CA ASN A 249 -12.53 31.57 2.91
C ASN A 249 -11.75 31.43 1.58
N THR A 250 -10.52 30.92 1.61
CA THR A 250 -9.66 30.67 0.43
C THR A 250 -9.37 31.91 -0.43
N ARG A 251 -9.37 33.10 0.19
CA ARG A 251 -9.05 34.40 -0.47
C ARG A 251 -7.72 34.97 0.07
N PRO A 252 -6.56 34.35 -0.22
CA PRO A 252 -5.28 34.71 0.40
C PRO A 252 -4.79 36.12 0.04
N GLN A 253 -5.11 36.63 -1.16
CA GLN A 253 -4.72 38.00 -1.54
C GLN A 253 -5.46 39.05 -0.72
N LYS A 254 -6.76 38.82 -0.44
CA LYS A 254 -7.55 39.67 0.46
C LYS A 254 -7.06 39.57 1.89
N ALA A 255 -6.70 38.37 2.34
CA ALA A 255 -6.10 38.19 3.65
C ALA A 255 -4.82 39.04 3.83
N ILE A 256 -3.92 39.01 2.83
CA ILE A 256 -2.71 39.83 2.80
C ILE A 256 -3.04 41.34 2.78
N PHE A 257 -4.06 41.75 2.03
CA PHE A 257 -4.51 43.14 1.98
C PHE A 257 -4.86 43.70 3.37
N TYR A 258 -5.51 42.91 4.23
CA TYR A 258 -5.85 43.30 5.61
C TYR A 258 -4.71 43.09 6.62
N LEU A 259 -3.92 42.02 6.47
CA LEU A 259 -2.83 41.72 7.41
C LEU A 259 -1.63 42.65 7.27
N LYS A 260 -1.34 43.16 6.06
CA LYS A 260 -0.27 44.16 5.85
C LYS A 260 -0.47 45.43 6.71
N PRO A 261 -1.58 46.16 6.61
CA PRO A 261 -1.83 47.32 7.48
C PRO A 261 -1.92 46.92 8.95
N SER A 262 -2.45 45.74 9.29
CA SER A 262 -2.45 45.22 10.67
C SER A 262 -1.04 45.19 11.28
N THR A 263 -0.08 44.58 10.58
CA THR A 263 1.33 44.52 11.03
C THR A 263 2.04 45.87 11.05
N LYS A 264 1.66 46.81 10.16
CA LYS A 264 2.21 48.18 10.16
C LYS A 264 1.67 49.01 11.31
N ILE A 265 0.40 48.85 11.65
CA ILE A 265 -0.27 49.55 12.76
C ILE A 265 0.21 48.99 14.10
N ASN A 266 0.31 47.66 14.22
CA ASN A 266 0.71 46.95 15.42
C ASN A 266 2.00 46.13 15.18
N PRO A 267 3.18 46.79 15.08
CA PRO A 267 4.45 46.12 14.73
C PRO A 267 4.96 45.13 15.79
N LEU A 268 4.43 45.19 17.01
CA LEU A 268 4.77 44.26 18.09
C LEU A 268 3.74 43.11 18.21
N SER A 269 2.76 43.02 17.30
CA SER A 269 1.76 41.95 17.33
C SER A 269 2.34 40.66 16.72
N ILE A 270 2.72 39.73 17.61
CA ILE A 270 3.21 38.39 17.25
C ILE A 270 2.18 37.66 16.38
N GLU A 271 0.90 37.73 16.75
CA GLU A 271 -0.21 37.08 16.03
C GLU A 271 -0.35 37.62 14.60
N ALA A 272 -0.36 38.94 14.40
CA ALA A 272 -0.50 39.53 13.07
C ALA A 272 0.67 39.15 12.15
N HIS A 273 1.90 39.20 12.68
CA HIS A 273 3.10 38.80 11.94
C HIS A 273 3.09 37.30 11.62
N ASN A 274 2.74 36.43 12.56
CA ASN A 274 2.61 35.00 12.34
C ASN A 274 1.53 34.68 11.29
N ASN A 275 0.35 35.30 11.39
CA ASN A 275 -0.74 35.10 10.44
C ASN A 275 -0.32 35.47 9.02
N LEU A 276 0.31 36.64 8.84
CA LEU A 276 0.83 37.06 7.54
C LEU A 276 1.93 36.12 7.03
N ALA A 277 2.82 35.68 7.91
CA ALA A 277 3.91 34.76 7.58
C ALA A 277 3.40 33.37 7.15
N ASN A 278 2.41 32.81 7.86
CA ASN A 278 1.78 31.54 7.54
C ASN A 278 1.19 31.57 6.12
N ILE A 279 0.44 32.63 5.80
CA ILE A 279 -0.17 32.81 4.46
C ILE A 279 0.91 32.96 3.37
N TYR A 280 1.98 33.71 3.64
CA TYR A 280 3.11 33.77 2.71
C TYR A 280 3.76 32.40 2.51
N GLY A 281 3.89 31.59 3.57
CA GLY A 281 4.39 30.23 3.50
C GLY A 281 3.53 29.32 2.62
N GLU A 282 2.22 29.34 2.79
CA GLU A 282 1.27 28.60 1.96
C GLU A 282 1.33 29.02 0.48
N MET A 283 1.54 30.31 0.22
CA MET A 283 1.75 30.86 -1.12
C MET A 283 3.16 30.61 -1.67
N LYS A 284 4.01 29.86 -0.96
CA LYS A 284 5.41 29.57 -1.30
C LYS A 284 6.30 30.81 -1.40
N GLN A 285 5.88 31.92 -0.79
CA GLN A 285 6.65 33.15 -0.65
C GLN A 285 7.51 33.10 0.63
N HIS A 286 8.38 32.09 0.70
CA HIS A 286 9.11 31.73 1.93
C HIS A 286 9.99 32.85 2.49
N GLU A 287 10.64 33.67 1.66
CA GLU A 287 11.45 34.81 2.11
C GLU A 287 10.62 35.88 2.83
N LEU A 288 9.41 36.16 2.32
CA LEU A 288 8.49 37.08 2.96
C LEU A 288 7.96 36.49 4.28
N ALA A 289 7.66 35.19 4.30
CA ALA A 289 7.28 34.50 5.54
C ALA A 289 8.36 34.59 6.61
N ILE A 290 9.62 34.28 6.27
CA ILE A 290 10.77 34.39 7.18
C ILE A 290 10.94 35.81 7.71
N SER A 291 10.81 36.82 6.84
CA SER A 291 10.89 38.23 7.25
C SER A 291 9.83 38.56 8.31
N GLN A 292 8.60 38.10 8.14
CA GLN A 292 7.52 38.34 9.09
C GLN A 292 7.68 37.54 10.38
N TYR A 293 8.10 36.27 10.33
CA TYR A 293 8.40 35.50 11.54
C TYR A 293 9.54 36.12 12.36
N LYS A 294 10.58 36.67 11.70
CA LYS A 294 11.66 37.38 12.41
C LYS A 294 11.13 38.59 13.17
N LYS A 295 10.22 39.38 12.58
CA LYS A 295 9.55 40.49 13.28
C LYS A 295 8.70 40.01 14.46
N ALA A 296 8.00 38.89 14.32
CA ALA A 296 7.29 38.27 15.43
C ALA A 296 8.25 37.86 16.57
N LEU A 297 9.45 37.35 16.24
CA LEU A 297 10.48 36.97 17.21
C LEU A 297 11.22 38.17 17.82
N GLU A 298 11.28 39.32 17.13
CA GLU A 298 11.75 40.58 17.74
C GLU A 298 10.84 41.01 18.90
N ALA A 299 9.52 40.80 18.75
CA ALA A 299 8.55 41.07 19.82
C ALA A 299 8.58 40.01 20.93
N ASN A 300 8.74 38.73 20.60
CA ASN A 300 8.94 37.66 21.59
C ASN A 300 9.90 36.58 21.06
N PRO A 301 11.17 36.60 21.49
CA PRO A 301 12.19 35.64 21.05
C PRO A 301 11.87 34.18 21.40
N ASN A 302 11.05 33.95 22.43
CA ASN A 302 10.74 32.62 22.96
C ASN A 302 9.38 32.09 22.50
N SER A 303 8.79 32.66 21.44
CA SER A 303 7.53 32.18 20.88
C SER A 303 7.72 30.82 20.21
N VAL A 304 7.41 29.74 20.93
CA VAL A 304 7.50 28.34 20.44
C VAL A 304 6.75 28.14 19.10
N PRO A 305 5.50 28.60 18.93
CA PRO A 305 4.79 28.44 17.65
C PRO A 305 5.51 29.15 16.49
N THR A 306 6.03 30.36 16.73
CA THR A 306 6.77 31.14 15.71
C THR A 306 8.09 30.45 15.35
N LEU A 307 8.86 29.99 16.34
CA LEU A 307 10.11 29.26 16.13
C LEU A 307 9.89 27.95 15.35
N PHE A 308 8.80 27.23 15.64
CA PHE A 308 8.45 26.03 14.89
C PHE A 308 8.08 26.35 13.43
N ASN A 309 7.25 27.37 13.19
CA ASN A 309 6.82 27.73 11.85
C ASN A 309 7.96 28.28 10.98
N ILE A 310 8.86 29.08 11.55
CA ILE A 310 10.06 29.54 10.82
C ILE A 310 11.02 28.37 10.54
N ALA A 311 11.18 27.43 11.48
CA ALA A 311 11.98 26.21 11.27
C ALA A 311 11.42 25.36 10.12
N GLN A 312 10.10 25.18 10.06
CA GLN A 312 9.43 24.50 8.96
C GLN A 312 9.67 25.23 7.62
N THR A 313 9.57 26.56 7.62
CA THR A 313 9.83 27.38 6.43
C THR A 313 11.28 27.25 5.95
N TYR A 314 12.26 27.19 6.87
CA TYR A 314 13.65 26.90 6.52
C TYR A 314 13.83 25.50 5.95
N ALA A 315 13.12 24.50 6.49
CA ALA A 315 13.15 23.13 5.98
C ALA A 315 12.58 23.04 4.55
N ASP A 316 11.50 23.77 4.27
CA ASP A 316 10.87 23.81 2.94
C ASP A 316 11.78 24.48 1.89
N LEU A 317 12.55 25.50 2.29
CA LEU A 317 13.61 26.11 1.48
C LEU A 317 14.89 25.24 1.36
N SER A 318 14.90 24.04 1.93
CA SER A 318 16.10 23.19 2.03
C SER A 318 17.29 23.83 2.77
N ASN A 319 17.06 24.91 3.52
CA ASN A 319 18.05 25.52 4.41
C ASN A 319 18.12 24.71 5.72
N THR A 320 18.76 23.55 5.60
CA THR A 320 18.67 22.48 6.59
C THR A 320 19.33 22.86 7.91
N GLU A 321 20.42 23.63 7.86
CA GLU A 321 21.18 24.07 9.03
C GLU A 321 20.36 24.99 9.92
N ARG A 322 19.72 26.03 9.33
CA ARG A 322 18.84 26.94 10.08
C ARG A 322 17.56 26.26 10.57
N ALA A 323 17.04 25.31 9.81
CA ALA A 323 15.88 24.52 10.24
C ALA A 323 16.21 23.70 11.50
N ILE A 324 17.37 23.01 11.52
CA ILE A 324 17.82 22.27 12.70
C ILE A 324 17.99 23.20 13.89
N GLU A 325 18.67 24.34 13.73
CA GLU A 325 18.89 25.31 14.80
C GLU A 325 17.55 25.77 15.42
N ALA A 326 16.60 26.19 14.59
CA ALA A 326 15.30 26.64 15.06
C ALA A 326 14.46 25.52 15.70
N PHE A 327 14.47 24.29 15.16
CA PHE A 327 13.83 23.14 15.82
C PHE A 327 14.50 22.76 17.14
N LEU A 328 15.82 22.92 17.27
CA LEU A 328 16.54 22.71 18.52
C LEU A 328 16.16 23.76 19.58
N GLN A 329 15.95 25.02 19.17
CA GLN A 329 15.43 26.07 20.07
C GLN A 329 14.01 25.74 20.55
N VAL A 330 13.14 25.23 19.67
CA VAL A 330 11.79 24.77 20.05
C VAL A 330 11.86 23.72 21.16
N ILE A 331 12.68 22.68 20.99
CA ILE A 331 12.77 21.61 22.01
C ILE A 331 13.55 22.02 23.26
N GLN A 332 14.34 23.09 23.20
CA GLN A 332 14.97 23.68 24.37
C GLN A 332 13.95 24.40 25.25
N LEU A 333 12.95 25.05 24.63
CA LEU A 333 11.86 25.74 25.31
C LEU A 333 10.76 24.75 25.76
N ASP A 334 10.44 23.78 24.91
CA ASP A 334 9.46 22.70 25.19
C ASP A 334 10.05 21.33 24.80
N PRO A 335 10.68 20.61 25.75
CA PRO A 335 11.27 19.29 25.51
C PRO A 335 10.28 18.20 25.07
N PHE A 336 8.97 18.40 25.25
CA PHE A 336 7.94 17.42 24.89
C PHE A 336 7.24 17.78 23.57
N PHE A 337 7.72 18.80 22.84
CA PHE A 337 7.16 19.20 21.56
C PHE A 337 7.45 18.17 20.45
N THR A 338 6.62 17.12 20.40
CA THR A 338 6.82 15.93 19.55
C THR A 338 6.97 16.24 18.05
N GLN A 339 6.32 17.29 17.54
CA GLN A 339 6.41 17.63 16.12
C GLN A 339 7.81 18.11 15.72
N ALA A 340 8.52 18.85 16.58
CA ALA A 340 9.89 19.26 16.31
C ALA A 340 10.83 18.04 16.33
N HIS A 341 10.65 17.11 17.27
CA HIS A 341 11.37 15.84 17.28
C HIS A 341 11.17 15.05 15.97
N ARG A 342 9.94 14.95 15.46
CA ARG A 342 9.64 14.27 14.19
C ARG A 342 10.35 14.93 13.00
N GLN A 343 10.35 16.25 12.92
CA GLN A 343 11.07 16.97 11.85
C GLN A 343 12.58 16.77 11.94
N LEU A 344 13.15 16.83 13.14
CA LEU A 344 14.57 16.55 13.37
C LEU A 344 14.95 15.12 12.98
N VAL A 345 14.14 14.11 13.33
CA VAL A 345 14.34 12.72 12.90
C VAL A 345 14.37 12.63 11.37
N LYS A 346 13.39 13.23 10.68
CA LYS A 346 13.33 13.24 9.21
C LYS A 346 14.58 13.87 8.60
N ILE A 347 15.02 15.01 9.13
CA ILE A 347 16.22 15.71 8.65
C ILE A 347 17.48 14.87 8.90
N TYR A 348 17.66 14.34 10.11
CA TYR A 348 18.84 13.55 10.44
C TYR A 348 18.91 12.23 9.69
N LEU A 349 17.78 11.56 9.43
CA LEU A 349 17.73 10.38 8.56
C LEU A 349 18.15 10.70 7.13
N LYS A 350 17.72 11.85 6.58
CA LYS A 350 18.13 12.30 5.24
C LYS A 350 19.63 12.62 5.17
N LYS A 351 20.22 13.13 6.25
CA LYS A 351 21.68 13.37 6.38
C LYS A 351 22.46 12.15 6.86
N GLU A 352 21.82 10.98 6.98
CA GLU A 352 22.39 9.74 7.51
C GLU A 352 23.04 9.86 8.91
N LYS A 353 22.59 10.84 9.71
CA LYS A 353 23.00 11.04 11.11
C LYS A 353 22.18 10.15 12.04
N TYR A 354 22.43 8.84 11.97
CA TYR A 354 21.65 7.81 12.65
C TYR A 354 21.56 7.97 14.18
N ILE A 355 22.67 8.31 14.85
CA ILE A 355 22.68 8.49 16.31
C ILE A 355 21.80 9.67 16.73
N SER A 356 21.91 10.80 16.05
CA SER A 356 21.04 11.97 16.30
C SER A 356 19.57 11.63 16.08
N ALA A 357 19.25 10.89 15.01
CA ALA A 357 17.88 10.42 14.77
C ALA A 357 17.37 9.50 15.90
N LEU A 358 18.20 8.55 16.38
CA LEU A 358 17.85 7.65 17.49
C LEU A 358 17.58 8.41 18.79
N LEU A 359 18.35 9.46 19.09
CA LEU A 359 18.12 10.31 20.28
C LEU A 359 16.74 10.95 20.25
N HIS A 360 16.33 11.52 19.11
CA HIS A 360 15.00 12.12 19.00
C HIS A 360 13.89 11.07 18.92
N LEU A 361 14.12 9.91 18.29
CA LEU A 361 13.17 8.79 18.31
C LEU A 361 12.93 8.28 19.73
N LYS A 362 13.97 8.23 20.57
CA LYS A 362 13.84 7.88 21.99
C LYS A 362 12.94 8.87 22.74
N GLN A 363 13.03 10.16 22.44
CA GLN A 363 12.12 11.15 23.04
C GLN A 363 10.67 10.96 22.57
N LEU A 364 10.45 10.59 21.30
CA LEU A 364 9.11 10.25 20.81
C LEU A 364 8.55 9.02 21.53
N THR A 365 9.35 7.98 21.76
CA THR A 365 8.91 6.79 22.50
C THR A 365 8.73 7.05 24.00
N ASN A 366 9.46 8.01 24.58
CA ASN A 366 9.23 8.44 25.96
C ASN A 366 7.88 9.16 26.10
N ALA A 367 7.52 9.99 25.11
CA ALA A 367 6.23 10.69 25.09
C ALA A 367 5.07 9.72 24.78
N ASN A 368 5.29 8.74 23.90
CA ASN A 368 4.33 7.67 23.61
C ASN A 368 5.05 6.33 23.42
N ALA A 369 4.98 5.48 24.45
CA ALA A 369 5.62 4.17 24.45
C ALA A 369 5.13 3.24 23.32
N ASN A 370 3.96 3.50 22.74
CA ASN A 370 3.37 2.69 21.68
C ASN A 370 3.46 3.36 20.29
N ASP A 371 4.35 4.35 20.07
CA ASP A 371 4.55 4.92 18.73
C ASP A 371 5.22 3.89 17.79
N ILE A 372 4.40 3.14 17.07
CA ILE A 372 4.81 2.10 16.11
C ILE A 372 5.77 2.66 15.05
N ASN A 373 5.54 3.88 14.56
CA ASN A 373 6.36 4.47 13.51
C ASN A 373 7.76 4.83 14.03
N ALA A 374 7.86 5.27 15.29
CA ALA A 374 9.14 5.52 15.94
C ALA A 374 9.96 4.22 16.07
N HIS A 375 9.35 3.15 16.58
CA HIS A 375 10.00 1.83 16.71
C HIS A 375 10.40 1.24 15.36
N ILE A 376 9.54 1.32 14.34
CA ILE A 376 9.88 0.93 12.97
C ILE A 376 11.11 1.69 12.46
N SER A 377 11.17 3.00 12.72
CA SER A 377 12.30 3.83 12.31
C SER A 377 13.57 3.46 13.07
N MET A 378 13.47 3.20 14.38
CA MET A 378 14.58 2.71 15.20
C MET A 378 15.11 1.36 14.70
N ALA A 379 14.24 0.38 14.46
CA ALA A 379 14.61 -0.94 13.95
C ALA A 379 15.28 -0.85 12.57
N LYS A 380 14.79 0.02 11.68
CA LYS A 380 15.45 0.31 10.38
C LYS A 380 16.85 0.89 10.56
N ILE A 381 17.05 1.80 11.51
CA ILE A 381 18.37 2.36 11.83
C ILE A 381 19.29 1.28 12.40
N TYR A 382 18.83 0.51 13.39
CA TYR A 382 19.63 -0.58 13.99
C TYR A 382 20.04 -1.62 12.94
N LYS A 383 19.14 -2.00 12.04
CA LYS A 383 19.45 -2.87 10.89
C LYS A 383 20.56 -2.27 10.02
N LYS A 384 20.50 -0.97 9.70
CA LYS A 384 21.54 -0.28 8.91
C LYS A 384 22.89 -0.22 9.63
N LEU A 385 22.89 -0.10 10.96
CA LEU A 385 24.09 -0.11 11.79
C LEU A 385 24.64 -1.52 12.06
N GLY A 386 24.01 -2.58 11.54
CA GLY A 386 24.37 -3.98 11.83
C GLY A 386 24.01 -4.46 13.24
N SER A 387 23.26 -3.66 14.01
CA SER A 387 22.81 -3.98 15.37
C SER A 387 21.54 -4.83 15.33
N PHE A 388 21.62 -6.05 14.78
CA PHE A 388 20.45 -6.88 14.49
C PHE A 388 19.65 -7.28 15.73
N ASN A 389 20.31 -7.60 16.85
CA ASN A 389 19.63 -7.94 18.11
C ASN A 389 18.74 -6.79 18.60
N LEU A 390 19.24 -5.55 18.59
CA LEU A 390 18.46 -4.38 18.98
C LEU A 390 17.30 -4.13 18.02
N ALA A 391 17.47 -4.40 16.71
CA ALA A 391 16.39 -4.29 15.74
C ALA A 391 15.26 -5.30 16.04
N ILE A 392 15.61 -6.55 16.35
CA ILE A 392 14.65 -7.61 16.72
C ILE A 392 13.95 -7.26 18.02
N GLU A 393 14.69 -6.86 19.05
CA GLU A 393 14.13 -6.45 20.36
C GLU A 393 13.16 -5.28 20.23
N THR A 394 13.48 -4.30 19.39
CA THR A 394 12.63 -3.13 19.15
C THR A 394 11.33 -3.49 18.43
N ILE A 395 11.35 -4.46 17.50
CA ILE A 395 10.21 -4.77 16.64
C ILE A 395 9.34 -5.93 17.13
N SER A 396 9.90 -6.85 17.93
CA SER A 396 9.19 -8.05 18.41
C SER A 396 7.94 -7.72 19.21
N PRO A 397 7.95 -6.76 20.16
CA PRO A 397 6.74 -6.37 20.89
C PRO A 397 5.63 -5.90 19.95
N ILE A 398 5.96 -5.19 18.87
CA ILE A 398 4.96 -4.69 17.92
C ILE A 398 4.26 -5.84 17.20
N ILE A 399 5.01 -6.87 16.80
CA ILE A 399 4.46 -8.05 16.12
C ILE A 399 3.62 -8.88 17.10
N SER A 400 4.04 -8.99 18.36
CA SER A 400 3.27 -9.70 19.39
C SER A 400 1.92 -9.03 19.69
N HIS A 401 1.87 -7.70 19.75
CA HIS A 401 0.62 -6.96 20.02
C HIS A 401 -0.22 -6.72 18.76
N ASN A 402 0.41 -6.63 17.59
CA ASN A 402 -0.25 -6.42 16.30
C ASN A 402 0.35 -7.36 15.24
N PRO A 403 -0.13 -8.62 15.17
CA PRO A 403 0.37 -9.62 14.22
C PRO A 403 0.19 -9.23 12.74
N GLU A 404 -0.78 -8.34 12.45
CA GLU A 404 -1.13 -7.88 11.09
C GLU A 404 -0.22 -6.75 10.58
N ASN A 405 0.75 -6.29 11.38
CA ASN A 405 1.63 -5.21 10.97
C ASN A 405 2.70 -5.68 9.97
N ILE A 406 2.35 -5.64 8.68
CA ILE A 406 3.22 -6.04 7.57
C ILE A 406 4.58 -5.32 7.64
N LYS A 407 4.61 -3.99 7.87
CA LYS A 407 5.87 -3.21 7.89
C LYS A 407 6.83 -3.67 8.99
N ALA A 408 6.30 -4.01 10.16
CA ALA A 408 7.10 -4.54 11.27
C ALA A 408 7.66 -5.93 10.93
N ARG A 409 6.82 -6.78 10.35
CA ARG A 409 7.20 -8.14 9.92
C ARG A 409 8.23 -8.14 8.80
N GLU A 410 8.11 -7.23 7.84
CA GLU A 410 9.12 -7.02 6.78
C GLU A 410 10.48 -6.68 7.37
N ILE A 411 10.55 -5.77 8.34
CA ILE A 411 11.83 -5.40 8.98
C ILE A 411 12.43 -6.61 9.69
N LEU A 412 11.62 -7.40 10.38
CA LEU A 412 12.09 -8.62 11.04
C LEU A 412 12.63 -9.63 10.01
N ALA A 413 11.91 -9.86 8.92
CA ALA A 413 12.33 -10.75 7.83
C ALA A 413 13.65 -10.28 7.19
N GLU A 414 13.81 -8.97 6.98
CA GLU A 414 15.02 -8.36 6.43
C GLU A 414 16.21 -8.45 7.41
N VAL A 415 15.96 -8.33 8.71
CA VAL A 415 17.00 -8.52 9.74
C VAL A 415 17.47 -9.96 9.73
N PHE A 416 16.56 -10.95 9.73
CA PHE A 416 16.94 -12.37 9.62
C PHE A 416 17.68 -12.69 8.33
N TYR A 417 17.29 -12.08 7.20
CA TYR A 417 18.02 -12.21 5.95
C TYR A 417 19.47 -11.68 6.05
N LYS A 418 19.68 -10.55 6.72
CA LYS A 418 21.01 -9.95 6.92
C LYS A 418 21.87 -10.74 7.92
N GLU A 419 21.24 -11.40 8.88
CA GLU A 419 21.89 -12.37 9.79
C GLU A 419 22.11 -13.76 9.16
N GLU A 420 21.75 -13.96 7.89
CA GLU A 420 21.84 -15.25 7.18
C GLU A 420 20.96 -16.37 7.78
N LYS A 421 19.98 -16.00 8.62
CA LYS A 421 18.94 -16.90 9.15
C LYS A 421 17.82 -17.04 8.12
N PHE A 422 18.12 -17.63 6.96
CA PHE A 422 17.22 -17.65 5.81
C PHE A 422 15.88 -18.33 6.09
N ASP A 423 15.83 -19.42 6.85
CA ASP A 423 14.57 -20.11 7.15
C ASP A 423 13.62 -19.25 8.02
N HIS A 424 14.17 -18.45 8.94
CA HIS A 424 13.38 -17.50 9.73
C HIS A 424 12.86 -16.36 8.84
N SER A 425 13.70 -15.85 7.93
CA SER A 425 13.29 -14.84 6.94
C SER A 425 12.16 -15.35 6.03
N ILE A 426 12.26 -16.59 5.54
CA ILE A 426 11.22 -17.25 4.74
C ILE A 426 9.91 -17.34 5.53
N SER A 427 9.97 -17.78 6.79
CA SER A 427 8.78 -17.89 7.64
C SER A 427 8.06 -16.54 7.80
N GLU A 428 8.81 -15.46 8.06
CA GLU A 428 8.22 -14.13 8.21
C GLU A 428 7.63 -13.58 6.91
N TYR A 429 8.30 -13.74 5.77
CA TYR A 429 7.72 -13.35 4.48
C TYR A 429 6.50 -14.18 4.10
N ARG A 430 6.46 -15.47 4.45
CA ARG A 430 5.28 -16.32 4.21
C ARG A 430 4.09 -15.87 5.05
N ARG A 431 4.29 -15.51 6.32
CA ARG A 431 3.23 -14.92 7.17
C ARG A 431 2.65 -13.63 6.58
N ILE A 432 3.48 -12.81 5.92
CA ILE A 432 2.97 -11.63 5.17
C ILE A 432 2.03 -12.07 4.04
N LEU A 433 2.36 -13.15 3.34
CA LEU A 433 1.55 -13.67 2.23
C LEU A 433 0.28 -14.40 2.70
N GLU A 434 0.28 -14.99 3.90
CA GLU A 434 -0.93 -15.53 4.53
C GLU A 434 -1.97 -14.42 4.78
N GLN A 435 -1.51 -13.24 5.21
CA GLN A 435 -2.36 -12.07 5.46
C GLN A 435 -2.72 -11.33 4.17
N ASN A 436 -1.77 -11.23 3.24
CA ASN A 436 -1.92 -10.53 1.98
C ASN A 436 -1.30 -11.32 0.83
N SER A 437 -2.09 -12.24 0.26
CA SER A 437 -1.66 -13.17 -0.79
C SER A 437 -1.22 -12.52 -2.10
N LYS A 438 -1.49 -11.22 -2.29
CA LYS A 438 -1.12 -10.43 -3.48
C LYS A 438 0.02 -9.43 -3.21
N TYR A 439 0.70 -9.54 -2.07
CA TYR A 439 1.78 -8.62 -1.71
C TYR A 439 3.08 -8.93 -2.47
N LEU A 440 3.24 -8.35 -3.67
CA LEU A 440 4.38 -8.54 -4.57
C LEU A 440 5.76 -8.40 -3.90
N PRO A 441 6.02 -7.42 -3.00
CA PRO A 441 7.33 -7.30 -2.36
C PRO A 441 7.75 -8.58 -1.62
N ALA A 442 6.85 -9.24 -0.89
CA ALA A 442 7.18 -10.47 -0.17
C ALA A 442 7.56 -11.62 -1.12
N TYR A 443 6.89 -11.75 -2.28
CA TYR A 443 7.28 -12.75 -3.30
C TYR A 443 8.68 -12.51 -3.86
N ILE A 444 9.01 -11.26 -4.17
CA ILE A 444 10.33 -10.89 -4.69
C ILE A 444 11.40 -11.16 -3.63
N GLN A 445 11.13 -10.80 -2.37
CA GLN A 445 12.07 -11.02 -1.28
C GLN A 445 12.24 -12.50 -0.95
N LEU A 446 11.18 -13.32 -0.98
CA LEU A 446 11.30 -14.78 -0.91
C LEU A 446 12.21 -15.30 -2.04
N GLY A 447 12.02 -14.80 -3.26
CA GLY A 447 12.92 -15.09 -4.39
C GLY A 447 14.39 -14.84 -4.04
N TRP A 448 14.70 -13.66 -3.50
CA TRP A 448 16.05 -13.30 -3.06
C TRP A 448 16.60 -14.15 -1.91
N VAL A 449 15.74 -14.53 -0.95
CA VAL A 449 16.15 -15.38 0.18
C VAL A 449 16.52 -16.78 -0.32
N TYR A 450 15.70 -17.38 -1.18
CA TYR A 450 16.02 -18.69 -1.80
C TYR A 450 17.24 -18.64 -2.70
N TYR A 451 17.42 -17.54 -3.45
CA TYR A 451 18.63 -17.31 -4.24
C TYR A 451 19.89 -17.32 -3.36
N ARG A 452 19.89 -16.61 -2.23
CA ARG A 452 21.02 -16.60 -1.28
C ARG A 452 21.26 -17.97 -0.62
N LYS A 453 20.22 -18.80 -0.53
CA LYS A 453 20.30 -20.18 -0.03
C LYS A 453 20.82 -21.17 -1.11
N GLY A 454 20.93 -20.74 -2.37
CA GLY A 454 21.32 -21.58 -3.51
C GLY A 454 20.17 -22.38 -4.14
N GLU A 455 18.93 -22.13 -3.73
CA GLU A 455 17.73 -22.84 -4.21
C GLU A 455 17.09 -22.10 -5.40
N PHE A 456 17.77 -22.06 -6.55
CA PHE A 456 17.40 -21.21 -7.70
C PHE A 456 16.04 -21.55 -8.32
N GLN A 457 15.62 -22.81 -8.25
CA GLN A 457 14.30 -23.24 -8.71
C GLN A 457 13.18 -22.63 -7.85
N MET A 458 13.38 -22.60 -6.54
CA MET A 458 12.46 -21.94 -5.60
C MET A 458 12.46 -20.43 -5.81
N ALA A 459 13.64 -19.83 -6.01
CA ALA A 459 13.76 -18.41 -6.29
C ALA A 459 12.95 -17.99 -7.52
N THR A 460 13.05 -18.80 -8.58
CA THR A 460 12.29 -18.65 -9.83
C THR A 460 10.79 -18.80 -9.60
N ALA A 461 10.37 -19.84 -8.87
CA ALA A 461 8.96 -20.13 -8.64
C ALA A 461 8.25 -19.02 -7.86
N TRP A 462 8.80 -18.60 -6.71
CA TRP A 462 8.22 -17.53 -5.90
C TRP A 462 8.14 -16.20 -6.65
N THR A 463 9.17 -15.87 -7.44
CA THR A 463 9.19 -14.63 -8.22
C THR A 463 8.17 -14.65 -9.36
N LYS A 464 8.03 -15.78 -10.08
CA LYS A 464 6.97 -15.97 -11.09
C LYS A 464 5.58 -15.86 -10.48
N ARG A 465 5.36 -16.49 -9.31
CA ARG A 465 4.08 -16.43 -8.59
C ARG A 465 3.74 -15.00 -8.19
N GLY A 466 4.71 -14.25 -7.68
CA GLY A 466 4.54 -12.82 -7.39
C GLY A 466 4.14 -12.00 -8.62
N LEU A 467 4.83 -12.18 -9.75
CA LEU A 467 4.49 -11.48 -11.00
C LEU A 467 3.09 -11.82 -11.54
N LYS A 468 2.57 -13.02 -11.22
CA LYS A 468 1.24 -13.46 -11.62
C LYS A 468 0.14 -12.89 -10.72
N LEU A 469 0.33 -12.94 -9.39
CA LEU A 469 -0.70 -12.62 -8.39
C LEU A 469 -0.66 -11.17 -7.90
N GLY A 470 0.52 -10.55 -7.96
CA GLY A 470 0.79 -9.26 -7.34
C GLY A 470 0.20 -8.07 -8.09
N SER A 471 -0.08 -6.98 -7.36
CA SER A 471 -0.42 -5.71 -7.98
C SER A 471 0.75 -5.18 -8.82
N HIS A 472 0.48 -4.87 -10.09
CA HIS A 472 1.52 -4.48 -11.04
C HIS A 472 2.04 -3.07 -10.76
N VAL A 473 3.14 -2.98 -10.02
CA VAL A 473 3.97 -1.77 -9.91
C VAL A 473 5.12 -1.91 -10.89
N SER A 474 5.21 -0.99 -11.86
CA SER A 474 6.15 -1.10 -12.99
C SER A 474 7.61 -1.35 -12.57
N GLN A 475 8.09 -0.66 -11.53
CA GLN A 475 9.45 -0.82 -11.01
C GLN A 475 9.70 -2.20 -10.39
N LEU A 476 8.77 -2.71 -9.58
CA LEU A 476 8.89 -4.04 -8.96
C LEU A 476 8.77 -5.15 -10.00
N ASN A 477 7.98 -4.95 -11.04
CA ASN A 477 7.89 -5.88 -12.16
C ASN A 477 9.23 -5.99 -12.90
N SER A 478 9.89 -4.85 -13.20
CA SER A 478 11.22 -4.86 -13.83
C SER A 478 12.24 -5.60 -12.97
N LEU A 479 12.26 -5.33 -11.66
CA LEU A 479 13.14 -6.03 -10.71
C LEU A 479 12.89 -7.54 -10.70
N ALA A 480 11.63 -7.97 -10.60
CA ALA A 480 11.27 -9.39 -10.63
C ALA A 480 11.67 -10.07 -11.95
N ILE A 481 11.50 -9.40 -13.09
CA ILE A 481 11.91 -9.92 -14.41
C ILE A 481 13.43 -10.05 -14.51
N MET A 482 14.19 -9.06 -14.01
CA MET A 482 15.66 -9.14 -13.94
C MET A 482 16.10 -10.33 -13.09
N ASN A 483 15.50 -10.48 -11.91
CA ASN A 483 15.74 -11.60 -11.00
C ASN A 483 15.48 -12.96 -11.68
N LEU A 484 14.40 -13.09 -12.45
CA LEU A 484 14.11 -14.32 -13.20
C LEU A 484 15.17 -14.62 -14.26
N GLY A 485 15.74 -13.59 -14.90
CA GLY A 485 16.90 -13.76 -15.77
C GLY A 485 18.09 -14.31 -15.00
N LEU A 486 18.39 -13.71 -13.84
CA LEU A 486 19.48 -14.12 -12.94
C LEU A 486 19.34 -15.58 -12.49
N TYR A 487 18.18 -15.94 -11.95
CA TYR A 487 17.94 -17.29 -11.43
C TYR A 487 17.96 -18.36 -12.51
N ALA A 488 17.51 -18.03 -13.73
CA ALA A 488 17.47 -18.97 -14.83
C ALA A 488 18.86 -19.42 -15.26
N TRP A 489 19.82 -18.50 -15.43
CA TRP A 489 21.16 -18.91 -15.86
C TRP A 489 21.96 -19.58 -14.74
N LEU A 490 21.73 -19.23 -13.48
CA LEU A 490 22.27 -19.95 -12.31
C LEU A 490 21.75 -21.39 -12.21
N ASN A 491 20.59 -21.66 -12.82
CA ASN A 491 20.00 -22.99 -12.95
C ASN A 491 20.23 -23.59 -14.36
N ASP A 492 21.28 -23.15 -15.06
CA ASP A 492 21.69 -23.61 -16.41
C ASP A 492 20.62 -23.47 -17.52
N ASP A 493 19.54 -22.72 -17.28
CA ASP A 493 18.51 -22.41 -18.27
C ASP A 493 18.85 -21.10 -19.01
N TYR A 494 19.89 -21.18 -19.85
CA TYR A 494 20.40 -20.02 -20.60
C TYR A 494 19.38 -19.46 -21.60
N VAL A 495 18.45 -20.29 -22.10
CA VAL A 495 17.39 -19.85 -23.02
C VAL A 495 16.38 -18.98 -22.27
N ALA A 496 15.90 -19.42 -21.11
CA ALA A 496 15.00 -18.60 -20.29
C ALA A 496 15.69 -17.34 -19.77
N ALA A 497 16.98 -17.42 -19.38
CA ALA A 497 17.74 -16.27 -18.93
C ALA A 497 17.79 -15.16 -19.99
N LYS A 498 18.17 -15.51 -21.23
CA LYS A 498 18.16 -14.57 -22.37
C LYS A 498 16.77 -14.00 -22.62
N LYS A 499 15.72 -14.83 -22.53
CA LYS A 499 14.32 -14.38 -22.69
C LYS A 499 13.93 -13.34 -21.64
N TRP A 500 14.22 -13.58 -20.36
CA TRP A 500 13.87 -12.68 -19.27
C TRP A 500 14.69 -11.40 -19.29
N TYR A 501 16.00 -11.46 -19.54
CA TYR A 501 16.81 -10.25 -19.67
C TYR A 501 16.43 -9.41 -20.89
N ARG A 502 16.09 -10.01 -22.03
CA ARG A 502 15.52 -9.26 -23.17
C ARG A 502 14.24 -8.53 -22.76
N LYS A 503 13.35 -9.21 -22.04
CA LYS A 503 12.12 -8.61 -21.51
C LYS A 503 12.41 -7.45 -20.54
N ALA A 504 13.41 -7.59 -19.66
CA ALA A 504 13.83 -6.51 -18.76
C ALA A 504 14.40 -5.30 -19.52
N LEU A 505 15.12 -5.54 -20.61
CA LEU A 505 15.78 -4.52 -21.43
C LEU A 505 14.86 -3.94 -22.53
N GLU A 506 13.57 -4.30 -22.57
CA GLU A 506 12.60 -3.68 -23.46
C GLU A 506 12.60 -2.15 -23.28
N GLY A 507 12.81 -1.40 -24.37
CA GLY A 507 12.95 0.06 -24.35
C GLY A 507 14.36 0.60 -24.04
N ARG A 508 15.38 -0.27 -23.89
CA ARG A 508 16.81 0.09 -23.71
C ARG A 508 17.11 1.00 -22.52
N SER A 509 16.48 0.74 -21.37
CA SER A 509 16.75 1.47 -20.13
C SER A 509 18.20 1.29 -19.67
N GLU A 510 18.97 2.36 -19.64
CA GLU A 510 20.36 2.34 -19.15
C GLU A 510 20.45 2.01 -17.66
N ILE A 511 19.42 2.39 -16.88
CA ILE A 511 19.34 2.11 -15.45
C ILE A 511 19.24 0.59 -15.24
N ILE A 512 18.35 -0.08 -15.98
CA ILE A 512 18.15 -1.53 -15.88
C ILE A 512 19.43 -2.28 -16.29
N LEU A 513 20.06 -1.87 -17.38
CA LEU A 513 21.32 -2.48 -17.82
C LEU A 513 22.41 -2.36 -16.73
N LYS A 514 22.52 -1.19 -16.09
CA LYS A 514 23.50 -0.97 -15.02
C LYS A 514 23.24 -1.88 -13.82
N GLU A 515 21.99 -2.04 -13.41
CA GLU A 515 21.64 -2.94 -12.30
C GLU A 515 21.87 -4.41 -12.67
N ILE A 516 21.52 -4.87 -13.88
CA ILE A 516 21.82 -6.25 -14.34
C ILE A 516 23.34 -6.52 -14.27
N LEU A 517 24.16 -5.60 -14.77
CA LEU A 517 25.63 -5.77 -14.75
C LEU A 517 26.19 -5.79 -13.32
N LYS A 518 25.60 -5.01 -12.41
CA LYS A 518 25.94 -5.02 -10.99
C LYS A 518 25.57 -6.37 -10.36
N ASP A 519 24.35 -6.84 -10.58
CA ASP A 519 23.89 -8.13 -10.06
C ASP A 519 24.75 -9.28 -10.57
N LEU A 520 25.10 -9.30 -11.86
CA LEU A 520 25.99 -10.32 -12.44
C LEU A 520 27.39 -10.30 -11.79
N LYS A 521 27.93 -9.12 -11.52
CA LYS A 521 29.22 -8.96 -10.84
C LYS A 521 29.15 -9.44 -9.39
N ASP A 522 28.14 -9.02 -8.64
CA ASP A 522 27.95 -9.40 -7.24
C ASP A 522 27.68 -10.91 -7.10
N THR A 523 26.94 -11.47 -8.06
CA THR A 523 26.66 -12.92 -8.16
C THR A 523 27.94 -13.72 -8.45
N ALA A 524 28.82 -13.24 -9.34
CA ALA A 524 30.09 -13.90 -9.61
C ALA A 524 31.02 -13.97 -8.38
N LEU A 525 30.85 -13.06 -7.41
CA LEU A 525 31.54 -13.13 -6.12
C LEU A 525 30.90 -14.16 -5.17
N LEU A 526 29.57 -14.28 -5.19
CA LEU A 526 28.82 -15.23 -4.35
C LEU A 526 28.91 -16.67 -4.86
N PHE A 527 29.01 -16.86 -6.18
CA PHE A 527 29.03 -18.15 -6.85
C PHE A 527 30.22 -18.20 -7.84
N PRO A 528 31.46 -18.38 -7.35
CA PRO A 528 32.67 -18.27 -8.17
C PRO A 528 32.79 -19.33 -9.27
N ASP A 529 32.13 -20.48 -9.09
CA ASP A 529 32.14 -21.60 -10.05
C ASP A 529 31.33 -21.29 -11.33
N HIS A 530 30.49 -20.26 -11.30
CA HIS A 530 29.60 -19.86 -12.38
C HIS A 530 30.23 -18.79 -13.29
N ILE A 531 31.15 -19.22 -14.15
CA ILE A 531 31.90 -18.36 -15.09
C ILE A 531 31.02 -17.74 -16.20
N GLU A 532 29.77 -18.21 -16.35
CA GLU A 532 28.77 -17.72 -17.31
C GLU A 532 28.37 -16.26 -17.02
N ALA A 533 28.58 -15.75 -15.81
CA ALA A 533 28.32 -14.35 -15.48
C ALA A 533 29.05 -13.38 -16.43
N ALA A 534 30.28 -13.74 -16.86
CA ALA A 534 31.05 -12.97 -17.83
C ALA A 534 30.42 -12.98 -19.23
N PHE A 535 29.86 -14.14 -19.64
CA PHE A 535 29.10 -14.25 -20.89
C PHE A 535 27.85 -13.37 -20.85
N PHE A 536 27.02 -13.49 -19.81
CA PHE A 536 25.78 -12.73 -19.69
C PHE A 536 26.02 -11.22 -19.56
N SER A 537 27.14 -10.80 -18.96
CA SER A 537 27.55 -9.39 -18.94
C SER A 537 27.82 -8.86 -20.35
N GLY A 538 28.59 -9.62 -21.14
CA GLY A 538 28.86 -9.27 -22.54
C GLY A 538 27.62 -9.32 -23.43
N TRP A 539 26.76 -10.31 -23.21
CA TRP A 539 25.50 -10.49 -23.92
C TRP A 539 24.53 -9.32 -23.67
N ALA A 540 24.30 -8.94 -22.41
CA ALA A 540 23.41 -7.84 -22.06
C ALA A 540 23.88 -6.49 -22.63
N LEU A 541 25.21 -6.26 -22.64
CA LEU A 541 25.81 -5.09 -23.29
C LEU A 541 25.60 -5.09 -24.81
N MET A 542 25.64 -6.27 -25.45
CA MET A 542 25.39 -6.41 -26.89
C MET A 542 23.94 -6.10 -27.24
N GLU A 543 22.97 -6.64 -26.48
CA GLU A 543 21.53 -6.33 -26.62
C GLU A 543 21.25 -4.83 -26.42
N ALA A 544 21.99 -4.18 -25.53
CA ALA A 544 21.92 -2.72 -25.33
C ALA A 544 22.69 -1.88 -26.37
N GLY A 545 23.35 -2.52 -27.36
CA GLY A 545 24.11 -1.84 -28.42
C GLY A 545 25.51 -1.35 -28.02
N LYS A 546 26.00 -1.66 -26.81
CA LYS A 546 27.31 -1.22 -26.27
C LYS A 546 28.44 -2.17 -26.68
N LYS A 547 28.62 -2.37 -28.00
CA LYS A 547 29.52 -3.38 -28.60
C LYS A 547 30.95 -3.38 -28.03
N LYS A 548 31.57 -2.20 -27.88
CA LYS A 548 32.97 -2.09 -27.39
C LYS A 548 33.14 -2.65 -25.98
N MET A 549 32.19 -2.38 -25.08
CA MET A 549 32.20 -2.90 -23.71
C MET A 549 31.87 -4.40 -23.71
N ALA A 550 30.90 -4.81 -24.52
CA ALA A 550 30.54 -6.22 -24.68
C ALA A 550 31.75 -7.09 -25.08
N SER A 551 32.59 -6.60 -26.01
CA SER A 551 33.74 -7.34 -26.49
C SER A 551 34.74 -7.71 -25.40
N GLN A 552 34.92 -6.84 -24.40
CA GLN A 552 35.84 -7.09 -23.28
C GLN A 552 35.35 -8.26 -22.41
N HIS A 553 34.06 -8.24 -22.04
CA HIS A 553 33.44 -9.30 -21.25
C HIS A 553 33.39 -10.65 -21.98
N LEU A 554 33.01 -10.64 -23.27
CA LEU A 554 32.95 -11.88 -24.07
C LEU A 554 34.34 -12.47 -24.32
N THR A 555 35.36 -11.63 -24.52
CA THR A 555 36.74 -12.10 -24.67
C THR A 555 37.25 -12.70 -23.36
N HIS A 556 36.98 -12.05 -22.22
CA HIS A 556 37.31 -12.62 -20.92
C HIS A 556 36.60 -13.95 -20.68
N PHE A 557 35.30 -14.06 -20.98
CA PHE A 557 34.59 -15.32 -20.92
C PHE A 557 35.25 -16.43 -21.76
N LEU A 558 35.67 -16.12 -22.99
CA LEU A 558 36.39 -17.09 -23.85
C LEU A 558 37.75 -17.53 -23.30
N THR A 559 38.41 -16.72 -22.46
CA THR A 559 39.63 -17.14 -21.75
C THR A 559 39.34 -18.15 -20.63
N LEU A 560 38.15 -18.07 -20.01
CA LEU A 560 37.73 -18.96 -18.92
C LEU A 560 37.07 -20.24 -19.45
N ALA A 561 36.21 -20.11 -20.47
CA ALA A 561 35.49 -21.19 -21.12
C ALA A 561 35.75 -21.17 -22.63
N ALA A 562 36.74 -21.95 -23.08
CA ALA A 562 37.07 -22.05 -24.50
C ALA A 562 36.16 -23.02 -25.28
N LYS A 563 35.49 -23.97 -24.61
CA LYS A 563 34.73 -25.04 -25.27
C LYS A 563 33.38 -25.26 -24.59
N SER A 564 32.38 -24.44 -24.93
CA SER A 564 30.97 -24.65 -24.60
C SER A 564 30.06 -24.08 -25.70
N GLU A 565 28.76 -24.37 -25.61
CA GLU A 565 27.73 -23.77 -26.47
C GLU A 565 27.76 -22.23 -26.38
N LEU A 566 27.88 -21.70 -25.15
CA LEU A 566 28.02 -20.26 -24.91
C LEU A 566 29.33 -19.70 -25.49
N SER A 567 30.43 -20.47 -25.53
CA SER A 567 31.67 -20.03 -26.19
C SER A 567 31.47 -19.86 -27.69
N ASN A 568 30.68 -20.73 -28.34
CA ASN A 568 30.38 -20.59 -29.76
C ASN A 568 29.49 -19.37 -30.01
N GLU A 569 28.49 -19.14 -29.16
CA GLU A 569 27.65 -17.94 -29.23
C GLU A 569 28.47 -16.65 -29.03
N ALA A 570 29.39 -16.63 -28.06
CA ALA A 570 30.30 -15.51 -27.82
C ALA A 570 31.19 -15.22 -29.03
N ARG A 571 31.75 -16.25 -29.68
CA ARG A 571 32.55 -16.10 -30.91
C ARG A 571 31.75 -15.48 -32.05
N VAL A 572 30.50 -15.92 -32.23
CA VAL A 572 29.59 -15.36 -33.25
C VAL A 572 29.31 -13.89 -32.96
N MET A 573 29.03 -13.51 -31.71
CA MET A 573 28.82 -12.11 -31.32
C MET A 573 30.05 -11.22 -31.53
N LEU A 574 31.26 -11.79 -31.43
CA LEU A 574 32.53 -11.11 -31.69
C LEU A 574 32.95 -11.12 -33.16
N GLY A 575 32.23 -11.83 -34.04
CA GLY A 575 32.62 -12.00 -35.45
C GLY A 575 33.85 -12.90 -35.66
N GLN A 576 34.17 -13.79 -34.71
CA GLN A 576 35.29 -14.73 -34.80
C GLN A 576 34.87 -16.01 -35.55
N LYS A 577 35.82 -16.64 -36.27
CA LYS A 577 35.59 -17.94 -36.92
C LYS A 577 35.36 -19.03 -35.87
N LEU A 578 34.34 -19.86 -36.08
CA LEU A 578 34.08 -21.03 -35.24
C LEU A 578 35.21 -22.06 -35.44
N PRO A 579 35.64 -22.77 -34.38
CA PRO A 579 36.57 -23.89 -34.53
C PRO A 579 35.95 -24.99 -35.41
N PRO A 580 36.76 -25.74 -36.19
CA PRO A 580 36.25 -26.85 -36.99
C PRO A 580 35.52 -27.85 -36.09
N ALA A 581 34.34 -28.29 -36.53
CA ALA A 581 33.54 -29.27 -35.80
C ALA A 581 34.34 -30.57 -35.68
N ASN A 582 34.81 -30.91 -34.48
CA ASN A 582 35.39 -32.23 -34.25
C ASN A 582 34.26 -33.26 -34.28
N GLU A 583 34.27 -34.08 -35.33
CA GLU A 583 33.49 -35.29 -35.42
C GLU A 583 33.86 -36.29 -34.31
N LYS A 584 32.80 -36.80 -33.67
CA LYS A 584 32.66 -38.08 -32.94
C LYS A 584 33.21 -38.19 -31.52
N ALA A 585 32.26 -38.37 -30.59
CA ALA A 585 32.35 -39.37 -29.53
C ALA A 585 31.18 -40.37 -29.68
N THR A 586 31.52 -41.50 -30.31
CA THR A 586 31.02 -42.87 -30.07
C THR A 586 29.51 -43.09 -29.89
N ASN A 587 28.89 -43.48 -31.01
CA ASN A 587 27.87 -44.53 -31.01
C ASN A 587 28.50 -45.83 -30.47
N SER A 588 27.97 -46.34 -29.37
CA SER A 588 28.11 -47.74 -28.98
C SER A 588 26.78 -48.26 -28.46
N ASN A 589 26.13 -49.00 -29.35
CA ASN A 589 25.36 -50.22 -29.13
C ASN A 589 24.08 -50.17 -28.28
N ASP A 590 23.01 -50.39 -29.05
CA ASP A 590 22.09 -51.51 -28.88
C ASP A 590 21.03 -51.36 -27.78
N TYR A 591 19.93 -50.71 -28.15
CA TYR A 591 18.64 -51.00 -27.57
C TYR A 591 17.66 -51.32 -28.69
N SER A 592 17.39 -52.61 -28.81
CA SER A 592 16.20 -53.17 -29.42
C SER A 592 14.98 -52.26 -29.20
N SER A 593 14.23 -51.99 -30.27
CA SER A 593 12.90 -51.39 -30.24
C SER A 593 12.11 -51.87 -29.01
N PRO A 594 11.60 -50.99 -28.13
CA PRO A 594 10.74 -51.44 -27.06
C PRO A 594 9.47 -51.99 -27.70
N SER A 595 9.30 -53.30 -27.59
CA SER A 595 8.01 -53.95 -27.75
C SER A 595 6.95 -53.13 -27.02
N ARG A 596 5.79 -52.90 -27.65
CA ARG A 596 4.58 -52.35 -26.99
C ARG A 596 4.00 -53.31 -25.93
N GLN A 597 4.82 -54.16 -25.31
CA GLN A 597 4.42 -54.94 -24.17
C GLN A 597 4.62 -54.10 -22.91
N PRO A 598 3.58 -53.95 -22.07
CA PRO A 598 3.71 -53.21 -20.83
C PRO A 598 4.82 -53.83 -19.98
N PRO A 599 5.69 -53.02 -19.34
CA PRO A 599 6.59 -53.51 -18.31
C PRO A 599 5.82 -54.38 -17.31
N LYS A 600 6.42 -55.47 -16.84
CA LYS A 600 5.77 -56.41 -15.91
C LYS A 600 5.10 -55.64 -14.75
N ASN A 601 3.81 -55.92 -14.53
CA ASN A 601 2.95 -55.29 -13.52
C ASN A 601 2.64 -53.78 -13.71
N MET A 602 2.82 -53.22 -14.92
CA MET A 602 2.34 -51.88 -15.27
C MET A 602 1.15 -51.93 -16.24
N VAL A 603 0.35 -50.87 -16.22
CA VAL A 603 -0.81 -50.65 -17.08
C VAL A 603 -0.53 -49.45 -17.98
N LEU A 604 -0.88 -49.55 -19.26
CA LEU A 604 -0.83 -48.43 -20.21
C LEU A 604 -2.07 -47.54 -20.03
N VAL A 605 -1.87 -46.28 -19.66
CA VAL A 605 -2.92 -45.26 -19.75
C VAL A 605 -2.78 -44.54 -21.09
N PRO A 606 -3.79 -44.59 -21.98
CA PRO A 606 -3.69 -44.02 -23.31
C PRO A 606 -3.71 -42.49 -23.27
N SER A 607 -3.13 -41.88 -24.30
CA SER A 607 -3.17 -40.42 -24.45
C SER A 607 -4.59 -39.90 -24.65
N GLY A 608 -4.78 -38.60 -24.40
CA GLY A 608 -6.02 -37.88 -24.67
C GLY A 608 -6.58 -37.15 -23.45
N PHE A 609 -7.67 -36.44 -23.70
CA PHE A 609 -8.37 -35.65 -22.70
C PHE A 609 -9.11 -36.51 -21.67
N PHE A 610 -9.15 -36.00 -20.44
CA PHE A 610 -10.05 -36.45 -19.37
C PHE A 610 -10.58 -35.24 -18.60
N ILE A 611 -11.63 -35.47 -17.82
CA ILE A 611 -12.19 -34.48 -16.89
C ILE A 611 -11.40 -34.57 -15.57
N MET A 612 -10.70 -33.49 -15.23
CA MET A 612 -9.92 -33.35 -14.01
C MET A 612 -10.65 -32.42 -13.04
N GLY A 613 -10.68 -32.80 -11.76
CA GLY A 613 -11.31 -32.02 -10.69
C GLY A 613 -12.78 -32.30 -10.50
N SER A 614 -13.40 -31.49 -9.64
CA SER A 614 -14.83 -31.54 -9.34
C SER A 614 -15.31 -30.18 -8.85
N ASN A 615 -16.49 -29.75 -9.31
CA ASN A 615 -17.17 -28.57 -8.77
C ASN A 615 -18.08 -28.90 -7.58
N ASP A 616 -18.26 -30.20 -7.27
CA ASP A 616 -19.32 -30.68 -6.37
C ASP A 616 -18.81 -31.09 -4.97
N HIS A 617 -17.50 -30.94 -4.72
CA HIS A 617 -16.85 -31.50 -3.53
C HIS A 617 -16.10 -30.45 -2.71
N GLY A 618 -14.92 -30.00 -3.16
CA GLY A 618 -14.08 -29.04 -2.42
C GLY A 618 -13.50 -27.93 -3.28
N GLU A 619 -13.17 -26.79 -2.66
CA GLU A 619 -12.59 -25.63 -3.38
C GLU A 619 -11.23 -25.94 -4.00
N ASP A 620 -10.40 -26.78 -3.33
CA ASP A 620 -9.04 -27.11 -3.81
C ASP A 620 -9.03 -28.01 -5.07
N GLU A 621 -10.18 -28.56 -5.47
CA GLU A 621 -10.35 -29.44 -6.63
C GLU A 621 -11.29 -28.85 -7.70
N ALA A 622 -11.75 -27.63 -7.47
CA ALA A 622 -12.48 -26.81 -8.44
C ALA A 622 -11.51 -25.84 -9.15
N PRO A 623 -11.82 -25.41 -10.38
CA PRO A 623 -12.92 -25.85 -11.21
C PRO A 623 -12.65 -27.22 -11.86
N GLU A 624 -13.73 -27.95 -12.14
CA GLU A 624 -13.70 -29.06 -13.09
C GLU A 624 -13.28 -28.56 -14.48
N HIS A 625 -12.28 -29.21 -15.09
CA HIS A 625 -11.73 -28.79 -16.37
C HIS A 625 -11.23 -29.97 -17.22
N LYS A 626 -11.01 -29.73 -18.52
CA LYS A 626 -10.45 -30.73 -19.44
C LYS A 626 -8.93 -30.68 -19.44
N THR A 627 -8.31 -31.82 -19.12
CA THR A 627 -6.85 -31.97 -19.09
C THR A 627 -6.40 -33.03 -20.09
N TYR A 628 -5.41 -32.70 -20.91
CA TYR A 628 -4.76 -33.62 -21.84
C TYR A 628 -3.53 -34.26 -21.19
N LEU A 629 -3.40 -35.58 -21.32
CA LEU A 629 -2.18 -36.31 -20.97
C LEU A 629 -1.68 -37.14 -22.15
N ASP A 630 -0.36 -37.16 -22.32
CA ASP A 630 0.37 -38.12 -23.15
C ASP A 630 0.25 -39.55 -22.62
N PRO A 631 0.59 -40.58 -23.41
CA PRO A 631 0.47 -41.95 -22.92
C PRO A 631 1.62 -42.24 -21.94
N TYR A 632 1.32 -42.98 -20.88
CA TYR A 632 2.31 -43.37 -19.87
C TYR A 632 1.95 -44.74 -19.29
N PHE A 633 2.94 -45.39 -18.69
CA PHE A 633 2.75 -46.59 -17.87
C PHE A 633 2.62 -46.21 -16.40
N ILE A 634 1.74 -46.86 -15.67
CA ILE A 634 1.62 -46.74 -14.21
C ILE A 634 1.53 -48.13 -13.57
N ASP A 635 2.08 -48.29 -12.39
CA ASP A 635 2.03 -49.56 -11.66
C ASP A 635 0.57 -49.97 -11.39
N ARG A 636 0.26 -51.24 -11.66
CA ARG A 636 -1.06 -51.85 -11.45
C ARG A 636 -1.45 -51.86 -9.97
N TYR A 637 -0.45 -51.98 -9.11
CA TYR A 637 -0.56 -52.14 -7.67
C TYR A 637 0.27 -51.07 -6.95
N GLU A 638 -0.11 -50.75 -5.72
CA GLU A 638 0.75 -49.99 -4.80
C GLU A 638 2.07 -50.74 -4.57
N VAL A 639 3.15 -50.03 -4.24
CA VAL A 639 4.43 -50.68 -3.93
C VAL A 639 4.26 -51.56 -2.70
N SER A 640 4.62 -52.83 -2.81
CA SER A 640 4.51 -53.78 -1.70
C SER A 640 5.59 -53.54 -0.64
N ALA A 641 5.29 -53.94 0.60
CA ALA A 641 6.28 -53.94 1.69
C ALA A 641 7.53 -54.75 1.29
N ASN A 642 7.35 -55.90 0.63
CA ASN A 642 8.47 -56.72 0.18
C ASN A 642 9.38 -55.98 -0.82
N ASP A 643 8.81 -55.32 -1.83
CA ASP A 643 9.60 -54.63 -2.85
C ASP A 643 10.35 -53.43 -2.28
N PHE A 644 9.72 -52.68 -1.37
CA PHE A 644 10.37 -51.56 -0.70
C PHE A 644 11.48 -52.00 0.25
N ALA A 645 11.33 -53.14 0.94
CA ALA A 645 12.37 -53.70 1.78
C ALA A 645 13.63 -54.07 0.98
N ILE A 646 13.47 -54.60 -0.24
CA ILE A 646 14.60 -54.88 -1.15
C ILE A 646 15.36 -53.58 -1.45
N PHE A 647 14.65 -52.51 -1.81
CA PHE A 647 15.27 -51.20 -2.05
C PHE A 647 16.03 -50.68 -0.84
N LEU A 648 15.42 -50.68 0.36
CA LEU A 648 16.06 -50.17 1.57
C LEU A 648 17.35 -50.91 1.92
N ASN A 649 17.38 -52.22 1.69
CA ASN A 649 18.57 -53.05 1.93
C ASN A 649 19.65 -52.83 0.87
N ASP A 650 19.28 -52.54 -0.38
CA ASP A 650 20.24 -52.24 -1.45
C ASP A 650 20.92 -50.88 -1.24
N VAL A 651 20.15 -49.86 -0.83
CA VAL A 651 20.66 -48.51 -0.58
C VAL A 651 21.07 -48.25 0.88
N ASN A 652 21.05 -49.27 1.73
CA ASN A 652 21.36 -49.22 3.17
C ASN A 652 20.62 -48.13 3.97
N ASN A 653 19.47 -47.65 3.48
CA ASN A 653 18.66 -46.57 4.09
C ASN A 653 19.46 -45.34 4.57
N VAL A 654 20.59 -45.00 3.92
CA VAL A 654 21.57 -44.00 4.40
C VAL A 654 20.94 -42.61 4.59
N ASN A 655 19.90 -42.29 3.81
CA ASN A 655 19.18 -41.01 3.85
C ASN A 655 17.88 -41.03 4.69
N GLY A 656 17.70 -42.07 5.52
CA GLY A 656 16.55 -42.21 6.41
C GLY A 656 15.21 -42.21 5.67
N TYR A 657 15.12 -42.93 4.54
CA TYR A 657 13.91 -43.05 3.73
C TYR A 657 12.76 -43.69 4.49
N TYR A 658 13.07 -44.61 5.41
CA TYR A 658 12.11 -45.31 6.26
C TYR A 658 12.55 -45.30 7.72
N LEU A 659 11.57 -45.33 8.63
CA LEU A 659 11.78 -45.51 10.07
C LEU A 659 10.94 -46.70 10.56
N ASP A 660 11.58 -47.71 11.14
CA ASP A 660 10.86 -48.82 11.79
C ASP A 660 10.08 -48.29 13.00
N ASN A 661 8.76 -48.42 12.94
CA ASN A 661 7.87 -48.12 14.04
C ASN A 661 6.72 -49.14 14.10
N LYS A 662 5.95 -49.13 15.19
CA LYS A 662 4.88 -50.10 15.45
C LYS A 662 3.71 -50.07 14.44
N TYR A 663 3.64 -49.05 13.59
CA TYR A 663 2.57 -48.86 12.60
C TYR A 663 3.00 -49.22 11.16
N GLY A 664 4.30 -49.25 10.89
CA GLY A 664 4.88 -49.54 9.60
C GLY A 664 4.87 -51.04 9.24
N THR A 665 4.64 -51.38 7.97
CA THR A 665 4.63 -52.77 7.48
C THR A 665 6.01 -53.44 7.46
N LEU A 666 7.09 -52.69 7.70
CA LEU A 666 8.45 -53.22 7.81
C LEU A 666 8.94 -53.26 9.25
N LEU A 667 9.89 -54.16 9.51
CA LEU A 667 10.70 -54.20 10.72
C LEU A 667 12.18 -54.28 10.37
N TYR A 668 13.03 -53.74 11.23
CA TYR A 668 14.49 -53.81 11.10
C TYR A 668 15.07 -54.77 12.14
N ASN A 669 15.67 -55.86 11.68
CA ASN A 669 16.42 -56.81 12.51
C ASN A 669 17.74 -57.18 11.81
N GLY A 670 18.65 -56.21 11.71
CA GLY A 670 19.89 -56.28 10.91
C GLY A 670 19.67 -56.01 9.41
N LYS A 671 18.48 -56.33 8.89
CA LYS A 671 17.99 -55.95 7.56
C LYS A 671 16.51 -55.61 7.62
N PHE A 672 16.04 -54.77 6.70
CA PHE A 672 14.61 -54.48 6.56
C PHE A 672 13.90 -55.69 5.97
N GLN A 673 12.80 -56.09 6.60
CA GLN A 673 11.93 -57.16 6.09
C GLN A 673 10.47 -56.86 6.40
N PRO A 674 9.52 -57.35 5.59
CA PRO A 674 8.10 -57.23 5.91
C PRO A 674 7.77 -57.90 7.24
N ARG A 675 6.85 -57.32 7.99
CA ARG A 675 6.25 -57.98 9.15
C ARG A 675 5.55 -59.27 8.68
N LYS A 676 5.56 -60.31 9.52
CA LYS A 676 5.02 -61.64 9.18
C LYS A 676 3.58 -61.52 8.66
N GLY A 677 3.34 -61.99 7.43
CA GLY A 677 2.03 -61.93 6.76
C GLY A 677 1.78 -60.68 5.91
N PHE A 678 2.67 -59.68 5.94
CA PHE A 678 2.48 -58.38 5.29
C PHE A 678 3.34 -58.16 4.04
N ALA A 679 3.99 -59.20 3.50
CA ALA A 679 4.86 -59.08 2.33
C ALA A 679 4.15 -58.48 1.10
N ASN A 680 2.89 -58.88 0.86
CA ASN A 680 2.06 -58.41 -0.26
C ASN A 680 1.15 -57.22 0.10
N HIS A 681 1.32 -56.60 1.27
CA HIS A 681 0.56 -55.40 1.66
C HIS A 681 1.28 -54.14 1.16
N PRO A 682 0.58 -53.01 0.99
CA PRO A 682 1.25 -51.77 0.59
C PRO A 682 2.30 -51.38 1.62
N ILE A 683 3.38 -50.77 1.13
CA ILE A 683 4.27 -50.02 2.00
C ILE A 683 3.51 -48.81 2.56
N ASN A 684 3.66 -48.56 3.86
CA ASN A 684 3.12 -47.38 4.55
C ASN A 684 4.23 -46.69 5.36
N ASN A 685 3.96 -45.52 5.98
CA ASN A 685 4.95 -44.82 6.81
C ASN A 685 6.21 -44.39 6.02
N VAL A 686 6.02 -44.02 4.76
CA VAL A 686 7.09 -43.55 3.85
C VAL A 686 6.97 -42.03 3.65
N LYS A 687 8.09 -41.31 3.75
CA LYS A 687 8.16 -39.89 3.39
C LYS A 687 8.24 -39.73 1.87
N TRP A 688 7.82 -38.60 1.33
CA TRP A 688 7.81 -38.34 -0.12
C TRP A 688 9.17 -38.64 -0.78
N LYS A 689 10.27 -38.23 -0.16
CA LYS A 689 11.63 -38.49 -0.69
C LYS A 689 11.95 -39.99 -0.79
N GLY A 690 11.47 -40.81 0.13
CA GLY A 690 11.66 -42.27 0.07
C GLY A 690 10.90 -42.91 -1.11
N ALA A 691 9.67 -42.45 -1.35
CA ALA A 691 8.86 -42.85 -2.50
C ALA A 691 9.52 -42.43 -3.83
N TYR A 692 9.98 -41.19 -3.90
CA TYR A 692 10.67 -40.62 -5.06
C TYR A 692 11.94 -41.41 -5.43
N GLU A 693 12.82 -41.68 -4.45
CA GLU A 693 14.07 -42.40 -4.69
C GLU A 693 13.84 -43.88 -5.06
N TYR A 694 12.85 -44.53 -4.46
CA TYR A 694 12.48 -45.91 -4.85
C TYR A 694 12.09 -45.98 -6.33
N CYS A 695 11.23 -45.06 -6.80
CA CYS A 695 10.80 -45.09 -8.18
C CYS A 695 11.99 -44.87 -9.13
N ARG A 696 12.89 -43.95 -8.80
CA ARG A 696 14.13 -43.73 -9.59
C ARG A 696 15.04 -44.95 -9.60
N TRP A 697 15.21 -45.60 -8.45
CA TRP A 697 15.97 -46.85 -8.35
C TRP A 697 15.42 -47.97 -9.24
N LYS A 698 14.09 -48.03 -9.44
CA LYS A 698 13.43 -48.92 -10.41
C LYS A 698 13.47 -48.45 -11.87
N GLY A 699 14.14 -47.34 -12.19
CA GLY A 699 14.11 -46.73 -13.53
C GLY A 699 12.73 -46.17 -13.91
N LYS A 700 12.00 -45.69 -12.91
CA LYS A 700 10.65 -45.10 -12.98
C LYS A 700 10.65 -43.71 -12.30
N ARG A 701 9.47 -43.11 -12.15
CA ARG A 701 9.23 -41.87 -11.40
C ARG A 701 7.92 -41.95 -10.61
N LEU A 702 7.64 -40.99 -9.72
CA LEU A 702 6.29 -40.84 -9.19
C LEU A 702 5.33 -40.38 -10.31
N PRO A 703 4.05 -40.78 -10.29
CA PRO A 703 3.04 -40.19 -11.16
C PRO A 703 2.83 -38.72 -10.80
N THR A 704 2.36 -37.94 -11.76
CA THR A 704 1.81 -36.61 -11.42
C THR A 704 0.41 -36.71 -10.84
N GLU A 705 -0.07 -35.66 -10.19
CA GLU A 705 -1.44 -35.56 -9.66
C GLU A 705 -2.47 -35.84 -10.77
N ALA A 706 -2.29 -35.23 -11.95
CA ALA A 706 -3.17 -35.47 -13.10
C ALA A 706 -3.07 -36.89 -13.66
N GLU A 707 -1.86 -37.45 -13.75
CA GLU A 707 -1.66 -38.82 -14.20
C GLU A 707 -2.38 -39.79 -13.25
N TRP A 708 -2.18 -39.62 -11.94
CA TRP A 708 -2.86 -40.42 -10.93
C TRP A 708 -4.38 -40.32 -11.04
N GLU A 709 -4.93 -39.10 -11.17
CA GLU A 709 -6.38 -38.89 -11.26
C GLU A 709 -6.98 -39.55 -12.51
N LYS A 710 -6.36 -39.37 -13.69
CA LYS A 710 -6.81 -40.03 -14.91
C LYS A 710 -6.74 -41.54 -14.77
N ALA A 711 -5.66 -42.06 -14.19
CA ALA A 711 -5.51 -43.49 -13.94
C ALA A 711 -6.63 -44.06 -13.04
N ALA A 712 -7.11 -43.27 -12.08
CA ALA A 712 -8.20 -43.63 -11.18
C ALA A 712 -9.55 -43.60 -11.88
N ARG A 713 -9.87 -42.51 -12.60
CA ARG A 713 -11.26 -42.24 -13.05
C ARG A 713 -11.49 -42.39 -14.55
N GLY A 714 -10.46 -42.59 -15.36
CA GLY A 714 -10.62 -42.64 -16.81
C GLY A 714 -10.91 -41.28 -17.43
N LYS A 715 -11.80 -41.22 -18.43
CA LYS A 715 -12.07 -40.01 -19.23
C LYS A 715 -13.37 -39.30 -18.88
N ASP A 716 -14.25 -39.96 -18.16
CA ASP A 716 -15.67 -39.62 -18.02
C ASP A 716 -16.02 -38.86 -16.73
N GLY A 717 -15.02 -38.53 -15.90
CA GLY A 717 -15.25 -37.77 -14.67
C GLY A 717 -15.98 -38.56 -13.59
N ARG A 718 -15.94 -39.91 -13.60
CA ARG A 718 -16.52 -40.70 -12.50
C ARG A 718 -15.94 -40.35 -11.12
N VAL A 719 -16.75 -40.50 -10.08
CA VAL A 719 -16.39 -40.17 -8.69
C VAL A 719 -15.40 -41.18 -8.12
N TYR A 720 -15.65 -42.48 -8.26
CA TYR A 720 -14.77 -43.55 -7.77
C TYR A 720 -14.18 -44.37 -8.92
N PRO A 721 -13.10 -45.15 -8.70
CA PRO A 721 -12.47 -45.94 -9.76
C PRO A 721 -13.45 -46.89 -10.49
N TRP A 722 -14.36 -47.52 -9.74
CA TRP A 722 -15.39 -48.42 -10.25
C TRP A 722 -16.66 -47.71 -10.79
N GLY A 723 -16.76 -46.38 -10.70
CA GLY A 723 -17.92 -45.60 -11.16
C GLY A 723 -18.50 -44.68 -10.08
N ASN A 724 -19.78 -44.32 -10.23
CA ASN A 724 -20.45 -43.33 -9.36
C ASN A 724 -21.26 -43.96 -8.21
N LYS A 725 -21.18 -45.28 -8.04
CA LYS A 725 -21.83 -45.97 -6.92
C LYS A 725 -21.02 -45.81 -5.65
N SER A 726 -21.70 -45.65 -4.52
CA SER A 726 -21.07 -45.53 -3.20
C SER A 726 -20.12 -46.71 -2.91
N PRO A 727 -19.02 -46.46 -2.19
CA PRO A 727 -18.06 -47.48 -1.81
C PRO A 727 -18.70 -48.55 -0.92
N THR A 728 -18.25 -49.79 -1.11
CA THR A 728 -18.55 -50.95 -0.26
C THR A 728 -17.26 -51.63 0.16
N HIS A 729 -17.32 -52.48 1.19
CA HIS A 729 -16.14 -53.21 1.67
C HIS A 729 -15.59 -54.27 0.71
N SER A 730 -16.27 -54.56 -0.41
CA SER A 730 -15.75 -55.40 -1.51
C SER A 730 -15.02 -54.59 -2.60
N LEU A 731 -15.18 -53.26 -2.61
CA LEU A 731 -14.62 -52.36 -3.63
C LEU A 731 -13.40 -51.60 -3.13
N ALA A 732 -13.35 -51.23 -1.85
CA ALA A 732 -12.25 -50.47 -1.27
C ALA A 732 -12.05 -50.74 0.22
N ARG A 733 -10.86 -50.43 0.73
CA ARG A 733 -10.53 -50.44 2.17
C ARG A 733 -10.59 -49.03 2.74
N TYR A 734 -11.54 -48.76 3.63
CA TYR A 734 -11.77 -47.45 4.27
C TYR A 734 -12.46 -47.61 5.63
N ARG A 735 -12.53 -46.53 6.42
CA ARG A 735 -13.15 -46.48 7.76
C ARG A 735 -12.71 -47.62 8.69
N GLN A 736 -11.42 -47.94 8.70
CA GLN A 736 -10.81 -48.89 9.63
C GLN A 736 -10.19 -48.14 10.82
N ILE A 737 -10.10 -48.82 11.97
CA ILE A 737 -9.48 -48.30 13.18
C ILE A 737 -8.33 -49.22 13.56
N TRP A 738 -7.14 -48.66 13.71
CA TRP A 738 -6.00 -49.42 14.21
C TRP A 738 -6.19 -49.71 15.69
N THR A 739 -6.21 -50.98 16.07
CA THR A 739 -6.21 -51.43 17.47
C THR A 739 -5.06 -52.40 17.72
N LYS A 740 -4.80 -52.74 19.00
CA LYS A 740 -3.76 -53.72 19.35
C LYS A 740 -4.06 -55.12 18.78
N GLU A 741 -5.33 -55.41 18.51
CA GLU A 741 -5.82 -56.68 17.98
C GLU A 741 -5.74 -56.69 16.45
N ILE A 742 -6.23 -55.63 15.79
CA ILE A 742 -6.30 -55.53 14.32
C ILE A 742 -4.90 -55.29 13.72
N LYS A 743 -4.11 -54.40 14.34
CA LYS A 743 -2.78 -53.99 13.86
C LYS A 743 -2.78 -53.64 12.36
N HIS A 744 -1.83 -54.15 11.60
CA HIS A 744 -1.64 -53.86 10.17
C HIS A 744 -2.74 -54.46 9.26
N HIS A 745 -3.65 -55.31 9.78
CA HIS A 745 -4.78 -55.83 9.01
C HIS A 745 -5.84 -54.76 8.69
N VAL A 746 -5.66 -53.53 9.18
CA VAL A 746 -6.38 -52.35 8.65
C VAL A 746 -6.15 -52.18 7.14
N MET A 747 -4.97 -52.56 6.63
CA MET A 747 -4.66 -52.64 5.20
C MET A 747 -5.00 -54.02 4.63
N VAL A 748 -5.07 -54.12 3.30
CA VAL A 748 -5.24 -55.38 2.57
C VAL A 748 -4.09 -55.62 1.58
N PRO A 749 -3.91 -56.86 1.09
CA PRO A 749 -2.99 -57.13 -0.01
C PRO A 749 -3.25 -56.24 -1.23
N VAL A 750 -2.18 -55.84 -1.92
CA VAL A 750 -2.23 -54.86 -3.02
C VAL A 750 -3.01 -55.34 -4.24
N ASP A 751 -3.27 -56.64 -4.36
CA ASP A 751 -3.97 -57.30 -5.47
C ASP A 751 -5.43 -57.69 -5.15
N LEU A 752 -5.94 -57.30 -3.98
CA LEU A 752 -7.33 -57.55 -3.58
C LEU A 752 -8.33 -56.58 -4.29
N PHE A 753 -9.63 -56.88 -4.17
CA PHE A 753 -10.76 -56.09 -4.70
C PHE A 753 -10.77 -55.91 -6.23
N SER A 754 -10.86 -57.01 -6.97
CA SER A 754 -10.93 -57.00 -8.44
C SER A 754 -12.14 -56.23 -9.01
N GLU A 755 -13.21 -56.07 -8.25
CA GLU A 755 -14.39 -55.28 -8.64
C GLU A 755 -14.18 -53.76 -8.40
N GLY A 756 -13.22 -53.39 -7.56
CA GLY A 756 -12.90 -52.01 -7.20
C GLY A 756 -11.85 -51.35 -8.11
N VAL A 757 -11.44 -52.02 -9.18
CA VAL A 757 -10.37 -51.52 -10.07
C VAL A 757 -10.82 -50.33 -10.91
N SER A 758 -9.86 -49.50 -11.29
CA SER A 758 -10.08 -48.37 -12.21
C SER A 758 -10.51 -48.85 -13.61
N PRO A 759 -11.02 -47.98 -14.51
CA PRO A 759 -11.33 -48.37 -15.90
C PRO A 759 -10.11 -48.87 -16.70
N TYR A 760 -8.89 -48.68 -16.18
CA TYR A 760 -7.67 -49.22 -16.76
C TYR A 760 -7.20 -50.52 -16.08
N GLY A 761 -7.92 -51.03 -15.08
CA GLY A 761 -7.58 -52.26 -14.36
C GLY A 761 -6.53 -52.07 -13.27
N ILE A 762 -6.47 -50.88 -12.68
CA ILE A 762 -5.52 -50.50 -11.63
C ILE A 762 -6.20 -50.64 -10.27
N HIS A 763 -5.55 -51.33 -9.32
CA HIS A 763 -6.10 -51.61 -8.00
C HIS A 763 -5.84 -50.47 -7.01
N HIS A 764 -6.68 -50.39 -5.98
CA HIS A 764 -6.56 -49.49 -4.83
C HIS A 764 -6.34 -48.01 -5.20
N MET A 765 -6.96 -47.54 -6.30
CA MET A 765 -7.04 -46.11 -6.61
C MET A 765 -8.06 -45.37 -5.71
N ALA A 766 -8.51 -46.00 -4.63
CA ALA A 766 -9.40 -45.48 -3.60
C ALA A 766 -9.23 -46.31 -2.32
N GLY A 767 -8.84 -45.67 -1.22
CA GLY A 767 -8.59 -46.34 0.06
C GLY A 767 -7.26 -47.09 0.11
N ASN A 768 -7.16 -48.09 0.99
CA ASN A 768 -5.91 -48.78 1.35
C ASN A 768 -4.84 -47.81 1.89
N VAL A 769 -3.98 -47.19 1.09
CA VAL A 769 -3.10 -46.09 1.53
C VAL A 769 -3.24 -44.86 0.65
N LYS A 770 -3.06 -43.67 1.23
CA LYS A 770 -2.90 -42.44 0.46
C LYS A 770 -1.57 -42.50 -0.29
N GLU A 771 -1.56 -42.01 -1.51
CA GLU A 771 -0.38 -42.15 -2.36
C GLU A 771 0.32 -40.82 -2.62
N TRP A 772 1.63 -40.80 -2.36
CA TRP A 772 2.47 -39.70 -2.79
C TRP A 772 2.52 -39.62 -4.33
N VAL A 773 2.31 -38.41 -4.84
CA VAL A 773 2.56 -38.04 -6.25
C VAL A 773 3.69 -37.01 -6.33
N ASP A 774 4.20 -36.74 -7.53
CA ASP A 774 5.38 -35.89 -7.71
C ASP A 774 5.11 -34.41 -7.37
N ASP A 775 3.87 -33.95 -7.59
CA ASP A 775 3.45 -32.55 -7.53
C ASP A 775 3.57 -31.91 -6.13
N TRP A 776 3.93 -30.63 -6.13
CA TRP A 776 3.75 -29.76 -4.98
C TRP A 776 2.30 -29.29 -4.91
N PHE A 777 1.73 -29.32 -3.71
CA PHE A 777 0.37 -28.87 -3.48
C PHE A 777 0.28 -27.35 -3.70
N ASP A 778 -0.65 -26.97 -4.54
CA ASP A 778 -1.01 -25.59 -4.81
C ASP A 778 -2.52 -25.48 -4.89
N ARG A 779 -3.09 -24.51 -4.15
CA ARG A 779 -4.54 -24.32 -4.12
C ARG A 779 -5.07 -23.84 -5.46
N GLU A 780 -4.28 -23.02 -6.15
CA GLU A 780 -4.64 -22.49 -7.48
C GLU A 780 -4.33 -23.47 -8.63
N TYR A 781 -3.85 -24.69 -8.36
CA TYR A 781 -3.45 -25.64 -9.41
C TYR A 781 -4.54 -25.86 -10.46
N TYR A 782 -5.80 -26.01 -10.01
CA TYR A 782 -6.96 -26.33 -10.86
C TYR A 782 -7.50 -25.10 -11.61
N ASP A 783 -7.15 -23.89 -11.17
CA ASP A 783 -7.54 -22.62 -11.81
C ASP A 783 -6.64 -22.25 -13.00
N GLU A 784 -5.50 -22.92 -13.17
CA GLU A 784 -4.47 -22.54 -14.14
C GLU A 784 -4.65 -23.20 -15.52
N PRO A 785 -4.98 -22.45 -16.59
CA PRO A 785 -5.09 -23.03 -17.93
C PRO A 785 -3.77 -23.65 -18.45
N ALA A 786 -2.63 -23.18 -17.93
CA ALA A 786 -1.31 -23.73 -18.24
C ALA A 786 -1.14 -25.18 -17.72
N ASN A 787 -1.94 -25.59 -16.73
CA ASN A 787 -1.92 -26.93 -16.15
C ASN A 787 -2.89 -27.90 -16.87
N HIS A 788 -3.48 -27.51 -18.01
CA HIS A 788 -4.42 -28.38 -18.73
C HIS A 788 -3.73 -29.35 -19.71
N ILE A 789 -2.42 -29.28 -19.92
CA ILE A 789 -1.68 -30.16 -20.84
C ILE A 789 -0.45 -30.72 -20.13
N ASN A 790 -0.41 -32.03 -19.91
CA ASN A 790 0.68 -32.74 -19.24
C ASN A 790 1.18 -32.05 -17.94
N PRO A 791 0.28 -31.61 -17.04
CA PRO A 791 0.70 -30.85 -15.87
C PRO A 791 1.64 -31.66 -14.99
N LYS A 792 2.67 -30.96 -14.50
CA LYS A 792 3.68 -31.45 -13.56
C LYS A 792 3.59 -30.75 -12.19
N GLY A 793 2.59 -29.88 -12.02
CA GLY A 793 2.43 -29.03 -10.84
C GLY A 793 3.46 -27.91 -10.77
N GLN A 794 3.36 -27.11 -9.70
CA GLN A 794 4.28 -26.01 -9.48
C GLN A 794 5.68 -26.50 -9.09
N ILE A 795 6.69 -25.71 -9.42
CA ILE A 795 8.09 -25.98 -9.06
C ILE A 795 8.31 -25.53 -7.62
N GLY A 796 8.18 -26.45 -6.67
CA GLY A 796 8.38 -26.14 -5.26
C GLY A 796 7.11 -25.74 -4.51
N GLY A 797 7.10 -25.94 -3.19
CA GLY A 797 5.94 -25.63 -2.35
C GLY A 797 6.21 -25.96 -0.89
N GLU A 798 5.19 -25.84 -0.04
CA GLU A 798 5.27 -26.25 1.37
C GLU A 798 4.89 -27.71 1.56
N TYR A 799 3.84 -28.15 0.84
CA TYR A 799 3.26 -29.47 0.97
C TYR A 799 3.36 -30.25 -0.34
N LYS A 800 3.50 -31.57 -0.26
CA LYS A 800 3.38 -32.50 -1.39
C LYS A 800 1.97 -33.06 -1.45
N VAL A 801 1.51 -33.41 -2.64
CA VAL A 801 0.17 -33.94 -2.87
C VAL A 801 0.09 -35.42 -2.50
N LEU A 802 -1.02 -35.80 -1.88
CA LEU A 802 -1.44 -37.16 -1.57
C LEU A 802 -2.80 -37.44 -2.23
N ARG A 803 -2.96 -38.62 -2.85
CA ARG A 803 -4.18 -38.99 -3.60
C ARG A 803 -4.82 -40.29 -3.10
N GLY A 804 -6.11 -40.47 -3.40
CA GLY A 804 -6.86 -41.73 -3.25
C GLY A 804 -7.47 -42.02 -1.88
N GLY A 805 -7.12 -41.26 -0.85
CA GLY A 805 -7.55 -41.58 0.52
C GLY A 805 -6.96 -42.90 1.01
N SER A 806 -7.38 -43.37 2.18
CA SER A 806 -6.74 -44.52 2.86
C SER A 806 -7.71 -45.36 3.66
N TRP A 807 -7.20 -46.45 4.24
CA TRP A 807 -7.90 -47.35 5.13
C TRP A 807 -8.60 -46.64 6.30
N ARG A 808 -8.11 -45.49 6.77
CA ARG A 808 -8.71 -44.75 7.90
C ARG A 808 -9.77 -43.73 7.50
N ASP A 809 -9.76 -43.29 6.25
CA ASP A 809 -10.60 -42.17 5.83
C ASP A 809 -12.08 -42.55 5.73
N LEU A 810 -12.93 -41.54 5.85
CA LEU A 810 -14.37 -41.67 5.62
C LEU A 810 -14.67 -41.77 4.13
N THR A 811 -15.87 -42.23 3.79
CA THR A 811 -16.32 -42.38 2.38
C THR A 811 -16.21 -41.09 1.58
N GLY A 812 -16.38 -39.93 2.23
CA GLY A 812 -16.24 -38.61 1.62
C GLY A 812 -14.81 -38.13 1.44
N PHE A 813 -13.79 -39.00 1.45
CA PHE A 813 -12.37 -38.63 1.23
C PHE A 813 -11.59 -39.69 0.43
N ILE A 814 -12.27 -40.66 -0.19
CA ILE A 814 -11.65 -41.74 -0.99
C ILE A 814 -12.07 -41.68 -2.47
N TYR A 815 -12.60 -40.54 -2.91
CA TYR A 815 -13.00 -40.32 -4.30
C TYR A 815 -11.83 -39.82 -5.15
N SER A 816 -11.95 -39.97 -6.46
CA SER A 816 -10.82 -39.91 -7.40
C SER A 816 -10.21 -38.52 -7.54
N SER A 817 -10.98 -37.44 -7.36
CA SER A 817 -10.51 -36.05 -7.43
C SER A 817 -9.98 -35.51 -6.09
N PHE A 818 -10.22 -36.22 -4.98
CA PHE A 818 -9.86 -35.74 -3.65
C PHE A 818 -8.36 -35.46 -3.54
N ARG A 819 -8.05 -34.24 -3.09
CA ARG A 819 -6.69 -33.77 -2.85
C ARG A 819 -6.41 -33.77 -1.37
N ASN A 820 -5.29 -34.38 -0.99
CA ASN A 820 -4.73 -34.22 0.34
C ASN A 820 -3.29 -33.73 0.21
N ASN A 821 -2.72 -33.22 1.30
CA ASN A 821 -1.37 -32.70 1.31
C ASN A 821 -0.69 -32.93 2.65
N ALA A 822 0.63 -33.02 2.61
CA ALA A 822 1.44 -33.10 3.82
C ALA A 822 2.86 -32.59 3.54
N TYR A 823 3.57 -32.24 4.62
CA TYR A 823 4.98 -31.86 4.51
C TYR A 823 5.79 -32.99 3.85
N PRO A 824 6.80 -32.70 3.00
CA PRO A 824 7.62 -33.72 2.34
C PRO A 824 8.28 -34.72 3.30
N ASP A 825 8.57 -34.28 4.53
CA ASP A 825 9.20 -35.09 5.58
C ASP A 825 8.20 -35.82 6.49
N ALA A 826 6.89 -35.59 6.31
CA ALA A 826 5.86 -36.27 7.06
C ALA A 826 5.84 -37.78 6.76
N ARG A 827 5.58 -38.57 7.79
CA ARG A 827 5.41 -40.03 7.70
C ARG A 827 4.18 -40.40 8.52
N LEU A 828 3.12 -40.86 7.87
CA LEU A 828 1.95 -41.41 8.54
C LEU A 828 1.74 -42.87 8.16
N ASP A 829 1.05 -43.59 9.03
CA ASP A 829 0.75 -45.02 8.92
C ASP A 829 -0.25 -45.37 7.81
N ASP A 830 -0.74 -44.36 7.10
CA ASP A 830 -1.61 -44.47 5.94
C ASP A 830 -0.98 -43.89 4.65
N TYR A 831 0.33 -43.55 4.65
CA TYR A 831 1.03 -42.99 3.47
C TYR A 831 1.88 -44.03 2.74
N GLY A 832 1.51 -44.34 1.50
CA GLY A 832 2.25 -45.16 0.55
C GLY A 832 2.42 -44.46 -0.80
N PHE A 833 2.63 -45.24 -1.87
CA PHE A 833 2.83 -44.72 -3.23
C PHE A 833 2.85 -45.84 -4.29
N ARG A 834 2.82 -45.43 -5.56
CA ARG A 834 3.09 -46.26 -6.74
C ARG A 834 3.97 -45.50 -7.74
N CYS A 835 4.54 -46.20 -8.72
CA CYS A 835 5.40 -45.56 -9.72
C CYS A 835 4.75 -45.48 -11.11
N ALA A 836 5.21 -44.52 -11.91
CA ALA A 836 4.88 -44.32 -13.31
C ALA A 836 6.15 -44.29 -14.18
N LYS A 837 5.99 -44.53 -15.49
CA LYS A 837 7.06 -44.48 -16.48
C LYS A 837 6.55 -43.81 -17.76
N SER A 838 7.26 -42.77 -18.19
CA SER A 838 6.96 -42.05 -19.44
C SER A 838 7.21 -42.95 -20.65
N ILE A 839 6.45 -42.75 -21.73
CA ILE A 839 6.68 -43.40 -23.03
C ILE A 839 7.41 -42.39 -23.91
N GLU A 840 8.56 -42.78 -24.46
CA GLU A 840 9.27 -41.96 -25.44
C GLU A 840 8.47 -41.90 -26.74
N THR A 841 7.76 -40.80 -26.95
CA THR A 841 7.20 -40.45 -28.25
C THR A 841 8.22 -39.62 -29.00
N LYS A 842 8.61 -40.04 -30.22
CA LYS A 842 9.32 -39.16 -31.16
C LYS A 842 8.53 -37.86 -31.25
N GLU A 843 9.16 -36.74 -30.92
CA GLU A 843 8.58 -35.41 -31.04
C GLU A 843 8.25 -35.11 -32.51
N GLU A 844 7.03 -35.44 -32.92
CA GLU A 844 6.36 -34.67 -33.97
C GLU A 844 5.56 -33.59 -33.25
N THR A 845 6.03 -32.35 -33.33
CA THR A 845 5.27 -31.14 -32.99
C THR A 845 3.88 -31.21 -33.61
N LYS A 846 2.89 -31.66 -32.83
CA LYS A 846 1.49 -31.49 -33.19
C LYS A 846 1.13 -30.02 -32.98
N GLN A 847 1.23 -29.25 -34.07
CA GLN A 847 0.58 -27.96 -34.17
C GLN A 847 -0.93 -28.14 -33.90
N LEU A 848 -1.50 -27.23 -33.10
CA LEU A 848 -2.93 -27.08 -32.90
C LEU A 848 -3.64 -26.97 -34.25
N THR A 849 -4.37 -28.01 -34.66
CA THR A 849 -5.45 -27.85 -35.64
C THR A 849 -6.54 -27.01 -34.98
N LYS A 850 -6.80 -25.84 -35.59
CA LYS A 850 -7.91 -24.95 -35.23
C LYS A 850 -9.21 -25.74 -35.10
N LEU A 851 -9.93 -25.54 -34.00
CA LEU A 851 -11.34 -25.90 -33.89
C LEU A 851 -12.11 -25.21 -35.04
N PRO A 852 -12.98 -25.94 -35.79
CA PRO A 852 -13.79 -25.31 -36.82
C PRO A 852 -14.78 -24.33 -36.17
N ALA A 853 -14.79 -23.10 -36.67
CA ALA A 853 -15.75 -22.08 -36.29
C ALA A 853 -17.16 -22.58 -36.62
N GLN A 854 -17.99 -22.81 -35.59
CA GLN A 854 -19.43 -22.88 -35.79
C GLN A 854 -19.93 -21.44 -35.91
N GLU A 855 -20.33 -21.08 -37.12
CA GLU A 855 -21.19 -19.94 -37.38
C GLU A 855 -22.50 -20.11 -36.62
N THR A 856 -22.89 -19.10 -35.84
CA THR A 856 -24.32 -18.77 -35.74
C THR A 856 -24.50 -17.29 -35.36
N PRO A 857 -25.46 -16.58 -35.97
CA PRO A 857 -25.52 -15.13 -35.94
C PRO A 857 -26.34 -14.58 -34.76
N LEU A 858 -26.02 -13.35 -34.39
CA LEU A 858 -26.79 -12.45 -33.53
C LEU A 858 -28.30 -12.49 -33.84
N LYS A 859 -29.11 -12.75 -32.80
CA LYS A 859 -30.44 -12.14 -32.66
C LYS A 859 -30.69 -11.72 -31.22
N ARG A 860 -31.00 -10.42 -31.08
CA ARG A 860 -31.67 -9.75 -29.97
C ARG A 860 -32.84 -10.58 -29.44
N TYR A 861 -33.05 -10.58 -28.12
CA TYR A 861 -34.33 -10.19 -27.51
C TYR A 861 -34.09 -9.62 -26.11
N ALA A 862 -34.82 -8.54 -25.81
CA ALA A 862 -34.90 -7.86 -24.53
C ALA A 862 -36.15 -8.33 -23.74
N ARG A 863 -36.19 -7.99 -22.44
CA ARG A 863 -37.27 -8.16 -21.44
C ARG A 863 -37.36 -9.58 -20.87
N TYR A 864 -37.36 -9.83 -19.57
CA TYR A 864 -37.80 -9.08 -18.38
C TYR A 864 -36.76 -9.07 -17.27
#